data_AF-A0A8H5FBC9-F1
#
_entry.id   AF-A0A8H5FBC9-F1
#
_cell.length_a   1.000
_cell.length_b   1.000
_cell.length_c   1.000
_cell.angle_alpha   90.00
_cell.angle_beta   90.00
_cell.angle_gamma   90.00
#
_symmetry.space_group_name_H-M   'P 1'
#
loop_
_entity.id
_entity.type
_entity.pdbx_description
1 polymer ?
#
loop_
_entity_poly.entity_id
_entity_poly.type
_entity_poly.pdbx_seq_one_letter_code
_entity_poly.pdbx_strand_id
1 'polypeptide(L)'
;MEIMARKRKNRTHLKGANAPEPSSTGSVPKSIIIKHGQVGHSIAQLVRDMRKVMEPNTASRLKERSRNKLKDFLTMGPALSVSHLLAFTLTPIAPSLRIVKLSDGPTLSFRVERYSLMKDIMSTSRRARSVGMEYLSPPLLVLASFPPPSPTTPPHLPLLMKSFQSIFPPLSPHTLSLSSARRVVLISYNPDRGTVDFRHYIIKVKPYGVSKRVRRVLEGATSSVLDLGNEKDVADFLLRKRGEPGPDGGYESAASSTESVAGDDGDAVDLAEDYVGRNNKKGQRRAVRLDEVGPRMELKLIKITEGVPGKEGAVMYHEFVKKSKKEINSQKAEHAAKAKVELGCQERRRRSSVEVNNVAQTRPASVDNPVMAIERRGVPSGFRSPIVWPSLEVDQLNTAACLAAFATFPLHDFAPSALIYGVMNWDDSFHVRGLGVVVLARHSGEELGLRGLLSLGLGIEDTSRSLERETSVSGRRARSGERKRSHVERVVWSTGHASDAPFADGGREEWSTGHLSGAEDEEAAMRHQQNVVLTPTCICDNMPSSKPVFSTPLTKLFKINHPVMLAGMNVAAGPKLAAAVTNAGGIGTIGGVRQNPKFLAGSIEELKSHLEDKNAPFGVDLLIPQVGGSARKTNKDYTEGQLPELIDVVIKGGASLFVCAVGVPPKWVVDKLHAAGIPVMNMVGHPKHVPKALAQGVDIICAQGGEGGGHTGDTAFSILIPAVVDICKGHKSPLTGEDVLVVAAGGLADGRGLAAALAYGAAGVWVGTRFVASVEAGAPKMHKDLVLSAGYDDVVRTLIFSGRPMSVRKTPYVAEWEDKRSAEIRELCAQGKIPHEVELQSHPEKSAPGRQWLMGRVAGSIKDIKPAKEIVDEFVNTAAQTLNAAAALQITKAKL
;
A
#
# COMPACT_ATOMS: atom_id res chain seq x y z
N MET A 1 -36.50 -53.34 -9.94
CA MET A 1 -36.55 -51.86 -9.90
C MET A 1 -35.64 -51.40 -8.78
N GLU A 2 -34.79 -50.40 -8.99
CA GLU A 2 -34.38 -49.42 -7.95
C GLU A 2 -33.64 -48.26 -8.63
N ILE A 3 -33.71 -47.04 -8.07
CA ILE A 3 -33.33 -45.81 -8.78
C ILE A 3 -32.24 -45.05 -8.01
N MET A 4 -31.10 -44.80 -8.66
CA MET A 4 -29.97 -44.07 -8.08
C MET A 4 -30.30 -42.58 -7.82
N ALA A 5 -30.32 -42.18 -6.55
CA ALA A 5 -30.49 -40.79 -6.14
C ALA A 5 -29.21 -39.95 -6.33
N ARG A 6 -29.19 -39.04 -7.32
CA ARG A 6 -28.08 -38.09 -7.52
C ARG A 6 -28.04 -37.03 -6.41
N LYS A 7 -26.89 -36.92 -5.69
CA LYS A 7 -26.65 -35.86 -4.69
C LYS A 7 -26.74 -34.46 -5.33
N ARG A 8 -27.62 -33.62 -4.77
CA ARG A 8 -27.87 -32.22 -5.19
C ARG A 8 -26.83 -31.29 -4.55
N LYS A 9 -26.18 -30.42 -5.32
CA LYS A 9 -25.28 -29.38 -4.77
C LYS A 9 -26.10 -28.22 -4.20
N ASN A 10 -25.97 -27.94 -2.91
CA ASN A 10 -26.59 -26.77 -2.29
C ASN A 10 -25.88 -25.47 -2.72
N ARG A 11 -26.67 -24.49 -3.14
CA ARG A 11 -26.21 -23.19 -3.67
C ARG A 11 -26.01 -22.20 -2.52
N THR A 12 -24.77 -21.92 -2.15
CA THR A 12 -24.39 -21.00 -1.06
C THR A 12 -24.53 -19.51 -1.44
N HIS A 13 -25.71 -19.14 -1.93
CA HIS A 13 -26.19 -17.76 -1.87
C HIS A 13 -27.32 -17.69 -0.84
N LEU A 14 -27.02 -17.08 0.31
CA LEU A 14 -28.08 -16.65 1.24
C LEU A 14 -29.03 -15.73 0.48
N LYS A 15 -30.31 -16.10 0.39
CA LYS A 15 -31.36 -15.14 0.03
C LYS A 15 -31.42 -14.12 1.17
N GLY A 16 -31.07 -12.87 0.88
CA GLY A 16 -31.43 -11.76 1.76
C GLY A 16 -32.94 -11.72 1.91
N ALA A 17 -33.43 -11.46 3.13
CA ALA A 17 -34.86 -11.41 3.39
C ALA A 17 -35.53 -10.28 2.60
N ASN A 18 -36.73 -10.58 2.10
CA ASN A 18 -37.77 -9.67 1.61
C ASN A 18 -37.27 -8.31 1.07
N ALA A 19 -36.73 -8.31 -0.16
CA ALA A 19 -36.85 -7.11 -0.99
C ALA A 19 -38.35 -6.86 -1.25
N PRO A 20 -38.89 -5.66 -1.00
CA PRO A 20 -40.28 -5.37 -1.31
C PRO A 20 -40.54 -5.40 -2.82
N GLU A 21 -41.73 -5.86 -3.20
CA GLU A 21 -42.25 -5.74 -4.56
C GLU A 21 -42.20 -4.28 -5.05
N PRO A 22 -42.02 -4.03 -6.36
CA PRO A 22 -41.90 -2.68 -6.92
C PRO A 22 -43.26 -1.96 -6.97
N SER A 23 -43.73 -1.52 -5.80
CA SER A 23 -44.88 -0.61 -5.69
C SER A 23 -44.63 0.68 -6.47
N SER A 24 -45.71 1.25 -7.02
CA SER A 24 -45.70 2.33 -8.02
C SER A 24 -45.38 3.73 -7.47
N THR A 25 -44.29 3.85 -6.69
CA THR A 25 -43.79 5.12 -6.12
C THR A 25 -42.44 5.52 -6.71
N GLY A 26 -42.15 6.84 -6.68
CA GLY A 26 -41.15 7.47 -7.54
C GLY A 26 -39.71 6.91 -7.44
N SER A 27 -39.07 6.73 -8.60
CA SER A 27 -37.71 6.19 -8.71
C SER A 27 -36.69 7.00 -7.90
N VAL A 28 -36.06 6.36 -6.92
CA VAL A 28 -35.07 6.99 -6.03
C VAL A 28 -33.89 7.54 -6.84
N PRO A 29 -33.53 8.83 -6.69
CA PRO A 29 -32.49 9.45 -7.51
C PRO A 29 -31.11 8.83 -7.22
N LYS A 30 -30.59 8.11 -8.23
CA LYS A 30 -29.22 7.55 -8.22
C LYS A 30 -28.24 8.58 -8.77
N SER A 31 -27.04 8.61 -8.20
CA SER A 31 -25.95 9.51 -8.59
C SER A 31 -24.69 8.76 -9.03
N ILE A 32 -23.90 9.37 -9.91
CA ILE A 32 -22.50 9.01 -10.15
C ILE A 32 -21.63 10.23 -9.82
N ILE A 33 -20.49 10.00 -9.16
CA ILE A 33 -19.49 11.04 -8.86
C ILE A 33 -18.13 10.61 -9.40
N ILE A 34 -17.59 11.40 -10.34
CA ILE A 34 -16.31 11.14 -11.02
C ILE A 34 -15.33 12.31 -10.85
N LYS A 35 -14.05 12.01 -11.08
CA LYS A 35 -13.07 13.02 -11.52
C LYS A 35 -13.00 13.10 -13.04
N HIS A 36 -12.69 14.28 -13.56
CA HIS A 36 -12.55 14.56 -14.99
C HIS A 36 -11.23 15.28 -15.29
N GLY A 37 -10.49 14.77 -16.27
CA GLY A 37 -9.15 15.24 -16.63
C GLY A 37 -8.07 14.77 -15.65
N GLN A 38 -6.90 15.39 -15.71
CA GLN A 38 -5.87 15.23 -14.70
C GLN A 38 -6.28 16.01 -13.44
N VAL A 39 -6.27 15.35 -12.27
CA VAL A 39 -6.55 15.99 -10.98
C VAL A 39 -5.56 15.48 -9.93
N GLY A 40 -5.14 16.36 -9.02
CA GLY A 40 -4.24 16.03 -7.92
C GLY A 40 -4.84 15.08 -6.88
N HIS A 41 -4.00 14.55 -5.99
CA HIS A 41 -4.40 13.52 -5.02
C HIS A 41 -5.53 14.00 -4.09
N SER A 42 -5.51 15.26 -3.66
CA SER A 42 -6.53 15.85 -2.78
C SER A 42 -7.92 15.86 -3.42
N ILE A 43 -8.04 16.24 -4.69
CA ILE A 43 -9.32 16.20 -5.44
C ILE A 43 -9.75 14.73 -5.65
N ALA A 44 -8.80 13.83 -5.90
CA ALA A 44 -9.09 12.40 -5.96
C ALA A 44 -9.47 11.77 -4.60
N GLN A 45 -9.20 12.42 -3.46
CA GLN A 45 -9.76 12.09 -2.15
C GLN A 45 -11.14 12.72 -1.97
N LEU A 46 -11.32 14.00 -2.31
CA LEU A 46 -12.61 14.69 -2.24
C LEU A 46 -13.71 13.98 -3.04
N VAL A 47 -13.38 13.43 -4.22
CA VAL A 47 -14.28 12.58 -5.02
C VAL A 47 -14.70 11.31 -4.27
N ARG A 48 -13.79 10.64 -3.56
CA ARG A 48 -14.08 9.45 -2.75
C ARG A 48 -14.89 9.80 -1.50
N ASP A 49 -14.63 10.95 -0.91
CA ASP A 49 -15.34 11.47 0.26
C ASP A 49 -16.77 11.86 -0.10
N MET A 50 -16.98 12.58 -1.21
CA MET A 50 -18.31 12.91 -1.74
C MET A 50 -19.11 11.64 -2.10
N ARG A 51 -18.45 10.59 -2.61
CA ARG A 51 -19.11 9.29 -2.82
C ARG A 51 -19.60 8.66 -1.52
N LYS A 52 -18.84 8.72 -0.41
CA LYS A 52 -19.34 8.25 0.89
C LYS A 52 -20.57 9.03 1.34
N VAL A 53 -20.59 10.35 1.17
CA VAL A 53 -21.77 11.17 1.50
C VAL A 53 -23.02 10.68 0.77
N MET A 54 -22.89 10.35 -0.52
CA MET A 54 -24.02 9.91 -1.37
C MET A 54 -24.34 8.40 -1.34
N GLU A 55 -23.72 7.60 -0.45
CA GLU A 55 -24.17 6.22 -0.20
C GLU A 55 -25.58 6.22 0.44
N PRO A 56 -26.42 5.20 0.19
CA PRO A 56 -26.20 4.04 -0.69
C PRO A 56 -26.49 4.33 -2.18
N ASN A 57 -27.09 5.48 -2.51
CA ASN A 57 -27.61 5.80 -3.85
C ASN A 57 -26.54 6.25 -4.85
N THR A 58 -25.31 5.75 -4.70
CA THR A 58 -24.16 6.11 -5.56
C THR A 58 -23.20 4.95 -5.74
N ALA A 59 -22.49 4.93 -6.87
CA ALA A 59 -21.50 3.90 -7.17
C ALA A 59 -20.17 4.15 -6.42
N SER A 60 -20.14 3.99 -5.09
CA SER A 60 -18.97 4.34 -4.27
C SER A 60 -17.68 3.63 -4.71
N ARG A 61 -17.79 2.35 -5.08
CA ARG A 61 -16.71 1.49 -5.60
C ARG A 61 -16.33 1.74 -7.07
N LEU A 62 -16.87 2.76 -7.74
CA LEU A 62 -16.58 3.09 -9.14
C LEU A 62 -15.08 3.37 -9.36
N LYS A 63 -14.49 2.73 -10.37
CA LYS A 63 -13.08 2.87 -10.74
C LYS A 63 -12.94 3.60 -12.07
N GLU A 64 -12.84 4.94 -12.03
CA GLU A 64 -12.41 5.71 -13.20
C GLU A 64 -11.02 5.24 -13.68
N ARG A 65 -10.89 4.94 -14.97
CA ARG A 65 -9.60 4.84 -15.65
C ARG A 65 -9.26 6.22 -16.23
N SER A 66 -7.98 6.57 -16.30
CA SER A 66 -7.52 7.85 -16.89
C SER A 66 -7.88 8.05 -18.36
N ARG A 67 -8.19 6.97 -19.09
CA ARG A 67 -8.66 7.01 -20.49
C ARG A 67 -10.14 7.37 -20.63
N ASN A 68 -10.95 7.22 -19.57
CA ASN A 68 -12.40 7.50 -19.64
C ASN A 68 -12.64 9.01 -19.76
N LYS A 69 -13.44 9.41 -20.76
CA LYS A 69 -13.86 10.80 -20.98
C LYS A 69 -15.24 11.04 -20.36
N LEU A 70 -15.62 12.31 -20.16
CA LEU A 70 -16.93 12.68 -19.63
C LEU A 70 -18.09 12.08 -20.47
N LYS A 71 -17.92 12.05 -21.80
CA LYS A 71 -18.90 11.47 -22.73
C LYS A 71 -19.23 10.01 -22.42
N ASP A 72 -18.25 9.21 -22.02
CA ASP A 72 -18.42 7.79 -21.73
C ASP A 72 -19.40 7.58 -20.56
N PHE A 73 -19.27 8.38 -19.50
CA PHE A 73 -20.17 8.36 -18.35
C PHE A 73 -21.56 8.93 -18.66
N LEU A 74 -21.65 9.94 -19.53
CA LEU A 74 -22.95 10.46 -20.02
C LEU A 74 -23.70 9.40 -20.84
N THR A 75 -23.01 8.64 -21.69
CA THR A 75 -23.61 7.55 -22.49
C THR A 75 -24.02 6.36 -21.61
N MET A 76 -23.24 6.01 -20.59
CA MET A 76 -23.57 4.91 -19.67
C MET A 76 -24.66 5.25 -18.63
N GLY A 77 -24.81 6.53 -18.26
CA GLY A 77 -25.71 6.97 -17.18
C GLY A 77 -27.16 6.50 -17.30
N PRO A 78 -27.85 6.74 -18.44
CA PRO A 78 -29.23 6.30 -18.66
C PRO A 78 -29.42 4.78 -18.55
N ALA A 79 -28.49 3.99 -19.11
CA ALA A 79 -28.54 2.53 -19.07
C ALA A 79 -28.35 1.93 -17.66
N LEU A 80 -27.82 2.73 -16.72
CA LEU A 80 -27.67 2.37 -15.31
C LEU A 80 -28.77 2.99 -14.42
N SER A 81 -29.80 3.61 -15.03
CA SER A 81 -30.86 4.38 -14.36
C SER A 81 -30.34 5.49 -13.44
N VAL A 82 -29.24 6.15 -13.84
CA VAL A 82 -28.63 7.24 -13.06
C VAL A 82 -29.29 8.56 -13.43
N SER A 83 -29.63 9.36 -12.42
CA SER A 83 -30.33 10.64 -12.57
C SER A 83 -29.38 11.84 -12.64
N HIS A 84 -28.29 11.81 -11.85
CA HIS A 84 -27.36 12.92 -11.70
C HIS A 84 -25.90 12.45 -11.81
N LEU A 85 -25.08 13.25 -12.49
CA LEU A 85 -23.64 13.06 -12.63
C LEU A 85 -22.91 14.27 -12.06
N LEU A 86 -22.09 14.05 -11.03
CA LEU A 86 -21.21 15.05 -10.44
C LEU A 86 -19.80 14.83 -10.95
N ALA A 87 -19.20 15.84 -11.58
CA ALA A 87 -17.87 15.77 -12.17
C ALA A 87 -16.95 16.84 -11.57
N PHE A 88 -15.96 16.42 -10.80
CA PHE A 88 -14.88 17.29 -10.29
C PHE A 88 -13.75 17.36 -11.31
N THR A 89 -13.29 18.56 -11.63
CA THR A 89 -12.18 18.80 -12.57
C THR A 89 -11.26 19.89 -12.03
N LEU A 90 -9.97 19.82 -12.35
CA LEU A 90 -9.01 20.87 -12.00
C LEU A 90 -8.86 21.82 -13.19
N THR A 91 -9.04 23.12 -12.96
CA THR A 91 -8.68 24.17 -13.92
C THR A 91 -7.39 24.87 -13.44
N PRO A 92 -6.68 25.62 -14.29
CA PRO A 92 -5.46 26.33 -13.88
C PRO A 92 -5.65 27.33 -12.74
N ILE A 93 -6.89 27.82 -12.53
CA ILE A 93 -7.21 28.83 -11.51
C ILE A 93 -7.73 28.18 -10.22
N ALA A 94 -8.63 27.20 -10.33
CA ALA A 94 -9.30 26.56 -9.19
C ALA A 94 -9.88 25.19 -9.53
N PRO A 95 -10.18 24.32 -8.53
CA PRO A 95 -11.04 23.17 -8.75
C PRO A 95 -12.46 23.61 -9.13
N SER A 96 -13.10 22.85 -10.00
CA SER A 96 -14.48 23.08 -10.44
C SER A 96 -15.31 21.81 -10.29
N LEU A 97 -16.54 21.98 -9.79
CA LEU A 97 -17.56 20.93 -9.70
C LEU A 97 -18.65 21.23 -10.73
N ARG A 98 -18.97 20.26 -11.58
CA ARG A 98 -20.15 20.30 -12.45
C ARG A 98 -21.19 19.33 -11.94
N ILE A 99 -22.44 19.76 -11.85
CA ILE A 99 -23.59 18.91 -11.55
C ILE A 99 -24.45 18.85 -12.81
N VAL A 100 -24.60 17.66 -13.38
CA VAL A 100 -25.33 17.39 -14.62
C VAL A 100 -26.54 16.52 -14.28
N LYS A 101 -27.75 16.91 -14.72
CA LYS A 101 -28.93 16.04 -14.69
C LYS A 101 -29.07 15.33 -16.04
N LEU A 102 -29.07 13.99 -16.03
CA LEU A 102 -28.94 13.16 -17.23
C LEU A 102 -30.20 13.09 -18.10
N SER A 103 -31.38 13.40 -17.54
CA SER A 103 -32.66 13.48 -18.27
C SER A 103 -32.89 14.89 -18.82
N ASP A 104 -31.99 15.33 -19.71
CA ASP A 104 -31.97 16.65 -20.37
C ASP A 104 -32.24 17.84 -19.44
N GLY A 105 -31.70 17.76 -18.22
CA GLY A 105 -31.79 18.85 -17.24
C GLY A 105 -30.66 19.87 -17.40
N PRO A 106 -30.68 20.95 -16.59
CA PRO A 106 -29.60 21.92 -16.57
C PRO A 106 -28.30 21.30 -16.05
N THR A 107 -27.18 21.80 -16.58
CA THR A 107 -25.84 21.62 -16.01
C THR A 107 -25.45 22.85 -15.20
N LEU A 108 -25.23 22.67 -13.90
CA LEU A 108 -24.65 23.67 -13.01
C LEU A 108 -23.13 23.55 -13.03
N SER A 109 -22.41 24.67 -13.13
CA SER A 109 -20.95 24.72 -13.03
C SER A 109 -20.53 25.64 -11.89
N PHE A 110 -19.86 25.06 -10.88
CA PHE A 110 -19.32 25.75 -9.72
C PHE A 110 -17.80 25.82 -9.77
N ARG A 111 -17.26 26.85 -9.13
CA ARG A 111 -15.87 26.95 -8.67
C ARG A 111 -15.84 26.56 -7.19
N VAL A 112 -14.87 25.76 -6.79
CA VAL A 112 -14.63 25.42 -5.37
C VAL A 112 -13.61 26.43 -4.85
N GLU A 113 -14.05 27.36 -4.00
CA GLU A 113 -13.14 28.37 -3.42
C GLU A 113 -12.35 27.78 -2.24
N ARG A 114 -13.01 26.97 -1.41
CA ARG A 114 -12.42 26.30 -0.25
C ARG A 114 -12.95 24.88 -0.14
N TYR A 115 -12.10 23.96 0.32
CA TYR A 115 -12.52 22.60 0.67
C TYR A 115 -11.66 22.02 1.80
N SER A 116 -12.17 20.99 2.46
CA SER A 116 -11.42 20.19 3.45
C SER A 116 -11.85 18.73 3.34
N LEU A 117 -10.90 17.79 3.46
CA LEU A 117 -11.18 16.37 3.28
C LEU A 117 -11.78 15.77 4.55
N MET A 118 -12.48 14.63 4.44
CA MET A 118 -13.02 13.91 5.60
C MET A 118 -11.91 13.61 6.62
N LYS A 119 -10.72 13.22 6.14
CA LYS A 119 -9.57 12.89 6.98
C LYS A 119 -9.19 14.06 7.88
N ASP A 120 -9.09 15.26 7.31
CA ASP A 120 -8.56 16.45 7.98
C ASP A 120 -9.53 16.95 9.07
N ILE A 121 -10.84 16.87 8.77
CA ILE A 121 -11.93 17.18 9.71
C ILE A 121 -11.96 16.15 10.85
N MET A 122 -11.83 14.86 10.53
CA MET A 122 -11.73 13.80 11.54
C MET A 122 -10.49 13.97 12.43
N SER A 123 -9.32 14.32 11.90
CA SER A 123 -8.11 14.58 12.72
C SER A 123 -8.19 15.87 13.54
N THR A 124 -9.01 16.84 13.12
CA THR A 124 -9.26 18.07 13.89
C THR A 124 -10.22 17.80 15.07
N SER A 125 -11.05 16.76 14.99
CA SER A 125 -11.96 16.38 16.08
C SER A 125 -11.21 15.67 17.21
N ARG A 126 -11.26 16.27 18.42
CA ARG A 126 -10.75 15.65 19.67
C ARG A 126 -11.38 14.28 20.01
N ARG A 127 -12.47 13.90 19.34
CA ARG A 127 -13.14 12.59 19.48
C ARG A 127 -13.57 12.07 18.10
N ALA A 128 -12.61 11.85 17.21
CA ALA A 128 -12.83 11.15 15.95
C ALA A 128 -13.56 9.81 16.19
N ARG A 129 -14.68 9.58 15.50
CA ARG A 129 -15.41 8.30 15.58
C ARG A 129 -15.08 7.40 14.41
N SER A 130 -15.11 6.08 14.64
CA SER A 130 -15.37 5.12 13.58
C SER A 130 -16.77 5.38 12.99
N VAL A 131 -16.90 5.25 11.67
CA VAL A 131 -18.15 5.46 10.94
C VAL A 131 -18.37 4.27 10.01
N GLY A 132 -19.59 3.73 9.96
CA GLY A 132 -19.87 2.53 9.18
C GLY A 132 -21.35 2.35 8.88
N MET A 133 -22.13 1.90 9.86
CA MET A 133 -23.55 1.55 9.68
C MET A 133 -24.47 2.75 9.43
N GLU A 134 -23.95 3.97 9.55
CA GLU A 134 -24.65 5.22 9.21
C GLU A 134 -24.73 5.45 7.68
N TYR A 135 -23.80 4.89 6.89
CA TYR A 135 -23.78 5.07 5.42
C TYR A 135 -24.79 4.20 4.65
N LEU A 136 -25.39 3.21 5.31
CA LEU A 136 -26.39 2.32 4.71
C LEU A 136 -27.74 3.02 4.44
N SER A 137 -28.10 4.00 5.28
CA SER A 137 -29.25 4.88 5.08
C SER A 137 -28.84 6.13 4.27
N PRO A 138 -29.66 6.61 3.32
CA PRO A 138 -29.38 7.86 2.60
C PRO A 138 -29.35 9.06 3.56
N PRO A 139 -28.61 10.13 3.25
CA PRO A 139 -28.63 11.35 4.04
C PRO A 139 -29.91 12.17 3.77
N LEU A 140 -30.39 12.85 4.81
CA LEU A 140 -31.41 13.89 4.68
C LEU A 140 -30.79 15.17 4.12
N LEU A 141 -31.57 15.95 3.36
CA LEU A 141 -31.16 17.25 2.84
C LEU A 141 -31.79 18.37 3.68
N VAL A 142 -30.98 19.28 4.20
CA VAL A 142 -31.43 20.55 4.79
C VAL A 142 -30.89 21.70 3.94
N LEU A 143 -31.79 22.61 3.56
CA LEU A 143 -31.47 23.81 2.78
C LEU A 143 -31.68 25.04 3.68
N ALA A 144 -30.62 25.80 3.91
CA ALA A 144 -30.63 26.97 4.77
C ALA A 144 -30.32 28.25 3.99
N SER A 145 -30.94 29.37 4.39
CA SER A 145 -30.66 30.71 3.87
C SER A 145 -30.85 30.92 2.36
N PHE A 146 -31.53 29.99 1.66
CA PHE A 146 -31.97 30.21 0.29
C PHE A 146 -33.17 31.17 0.27
N PRO A 147 -33.17 32.23 -0.57
CA PRO A 147 -34.31 33.13 -0.66
C PRO A 147 -35.52 32.43 -1.30
N PRO A 148 -36.75 32.71 -0.82
CA PRO A 148 -37.96 32.14 -1.39
C PRO A 148 -38.19 32.61 -2.84
N PRO A 149 -38.98 31.85 -3.64
CA PRO A 149 -39.34 32.26 -5.00
C PRO A 149 -40.30 33.46 -4.98
N SER A 150 -39.72 34.66 -5.05
CA SER A 150 -40.41 35.94 -5.23
C SER A 150 -40.10 36.49 -6.62
N PRO A 151 -40.98 37.31 -7.26
CA PRO A 151 -40.64 38.06 -8.46
C PRO A 151 -39.42 39.01 -8.29
N THR A 152 -39.04 39.35 -7.05
CA THR A 152 -37.83 40.11 -6.74
C THR A 152 -36.56 39.25 -6.61
N THR A 153 -36.69 37.92 -6.46
CA THR A 153 -35.55 37.01 -6.29
C THR A 153 -34.92 36.67 -7.65
N PRO A 154 -33.57 36.72 -7.80
CA PRO A 154 -32.90 36.31 -9.04
C PRO A 154 -33.27 34.87 -9.45
N PRO A 155 -33.73 34.64 -10.71
CA PRO A 155 -34.36 33.37 -11.10
C PRO A 155 -33.43 32.15 -11.08
N HIS A 156 -32.11 32.38 -10.99
CA HIS A 156 -31.13 31.31 -10.85
C HIS A 156 -31.10 30.70 -9.44
N LEU A 157 -31.54 31.42 -8.39
CA LEU A 157 -31.49 30.91 -7.00
C LEU A 157 -32.59 29.86 -6.70
N PRO A 158 -33.86 30.04 -7.10
CA PRO A 158 -34.86 28.96 -6.99
C PRO A 158 -34.52 27.74 -7.86
N LEU A 159 -33.90 27.96 -9.03
CA LEU A 159 -33.42 26.88 -9.90
C LEU A 159 -32.29 26.09 -9.23
N LEU A 160 -31.29 26.78 -8.67
CA LEU A 160 -30.19 26.21 -7.89
C LEU A 160 -30.70 25.38 -6.71
N MET A 161 -31.64 25.92 -5.93
CA MET A 161 -32.30 25.23 -4.83
C MET A 161 -32.99 23.94 -5.31
N LYS A 162 -33.82 24.02 -6.37
CA LYS A 162 -34.54 22.87 -6.94
C LYS A 162 -33.61 21.81 -7.54
N SER A 163 -32.46 22.21 -8.09
CA SER A 163 -31.42 21.28 -8.55
C SER A 163 -30.68 20.58 -7.41
N PHE A 164 -30.47 21.23 -6.26
CA PHE A 164 -29.98 20.52 -5.08
C PHE A 164 -31.03 19.55 -4.51
N GLN A 165 -32.31 19.95 -4.48
CA GLN A 165 -33.41 19.06 -4.07
C GLN A 165 -33.47 17.78 -4.92
N SER A 166 -33.31 17.86 -6.24
CA SER A 166 -33.44 16.67 -7.11
C SER A 166 -32.30 15.65 -6.99
N ILE A 167 -31.16 16.00 -6.38
CA ILE A 167 -30.02 15.08 -6.17
C ILE A 167 -30.32 14.06 -5.07
N PHE A 168 -31.16 14.42 -4.10
CA PHE A 168 -31.49 13.62 -2.93
C PHE A 168 -32.92 13.05 -3.03
N PRO A 169 -33.26 11.95 -2.33
CA PRO A 169 -34.62 11.45 -2.30
C PRO A 169 -35.60 12.53 -1.76
N PRO A 170 -36.82 12.66 -2.33
CA PRO A 170 -37.81 13.59 -1.80
C PRO A 170 -38.19 13.21 -0.37
N LEU A 171 -38.22 14.20 0.53
CA LEU A 171 -38.53 13.99 1.94
C LEU A 171 -39.99 14.35 2.23
N SER A 172 -40.80 13.32 2.52
CA SER A 172 -42.17 13.46 3.01
C SER A 172 -42.20 13.03 4.48
N PRO A 173 -42.58 13.91 5.44
CA PRO A 173 -42.55 13.58 6.88
C PRO A 173 -43.34 12.33 7.26
N HIS A 174 -44.47 12.08 6.57
CA HIS A 174 -45.37 10.96 6.86
C HIS A 174 -44.87 9.58 6.37
N THR A 175 -43.79 9.53 5.58
CA THR A 175 -43.28 8.26 4.99
C THR A 175 -41.84 7.95 5.40
N LEU A 176 -41.22 8.78 6.24
CA LEU A 176 -39.82 8.65 6.66
C LEU A 176 -39.73 8.08 8.08
N SER A 177 -39.37 6.81 8.22
CA SER A 177 -39.08 6.28 9.57
C SER A 177 -37.81 6.92 10.15
N LEU A 178 -37.89 7.34 11.41
CA LEU A 178 -36.79 7.97 12.14
C LEU A 178 -35.57 7.05 12.26
N SER A 179 -35.76 5.74 12.23
CA SER A 179 -34.68 4.73 12.21
C SER A 179 -33.67 4.89 11.06
N SER A 180 -34.09 5.54 9.97
CA SER A 180 -33.27 5.87 8.79
C SER A 180 -32.60 7.25 8.86
N ALA A 181 -33.07 8.14 9.73
CA ALA A 181 -32.59 9.52 9.86
C ALA A 181 -31.25 9.62 10.62
N ARG A 182 -30.19 9.03 10.06
CA ARG A 182 -28.85 8.92 10.68
C ARG A 182 -27.86 10.01 10.25
N ARG A 183 -28.06 10.61 9.08
CA ARG A 183 -27.13 11.56 8.46
C ARG A 183 -27.88 12.72 7.83
N VAL A 184 -27.26 13.89 7.85
CA VAL A 184 -27.80 15.11 7.22
C VAL A 184 -26.71 15.83 6.41
N VAL A 185 -27.06 16.24 5.20
CA VAL A 185 -26.31 17.18 4.38
C VAL A 185 -26.97 18.55 4.55
N LEU A 186 -26.20 19.49 5.09
CA LEU A 186 -26.58 20.90 5.16
C LEU A 186 -26.01 21.60 3.93
N ILE A 187 -26.87 22.26 3.16
CA ILE A 187 -26.49 23.18 2.10
C ILE A 187 -27.01 24.56 2.49
N SER A 188 -26.11 25.52 2.72
CA SER A 188 -26.45 26.88 3.14
C SER A 188 -26.01 27.88 2.09
N TYR A 189 -26.87 28.83 1.72
CA TYR A 189 -26.50 29.94 0.85
C TYR A 189 -26.03 31.14 1.68
N ASN A 190 -24.86 31.69 1.36
CA ASN A 190 -24.38 32.94 1.92
C ASN A 190 -24.68 34.10 0.93
N PRO A 191 -25.57 35.04 1.28
CA PRO A 191 -25.96 36.12 0.36
C PRO A 191 -24.82 37.12 0.11
N ASP A 192 -24.01 37.42 1.12
CA ASP A 192 -22.95 38.45 1.07
C ASP A 192 -21.82 38.08 0.10
N ARG A 193 -21.50 36.78 0.01
CA ARG A 193 -20.44 36.22 -0.84
C ARG A 193 -20.96 35.62 -2.14
N GLY A 194 -22.27 35.33 -2.21
CA GLY A 194 -22.89 34.54 -3.27
C GLY A 194 -22.39 33.09 -3.31
N THR A 195 -21.88 32.56 -2.19
CA THR A 195 -21.34 31.19 -2.08
C THR A 195 -22.32 30.23 -1.45
N VAL A 196 -22.18 28.94 -1.78
CA VAL A 196 -22.96 27.83 -1.23
C VAL A 196 -22.03 26.98 -0.37
N ASP A 197 -22.33 26.94 0.92
CA ASP A 197 -21.63 26.13 1.92
C ASP A 197 -22.22 24.71 1.94
N PHE A 198 -21.38 23.70 1.73
CA PHE A 198 -21.74 22.29 1.80
C PHE A 198 -21.06 21.63 3.00
N ARG A 199 -21.87 21.03 3.90
CA ARG A 199 -21.41 20.34 5.11
C ARG A 199 -22.23 19.07 5.35
N HIS A 200 -21.64 18.05 5.96
CA HIS A 200 -22.32 16.77 6.22
C HIS A 200 -22.04 16.25 7.63
N TYR A 201 -23.12 15.99 8.35
CA TYR A 201 -23.15 15.65 9.77
C TYR A 201 -23.84 14.30 10.01
N ILE A 202 -23.44 13.63 11.09
CA ILE A 202 -24.16 12.49 11.67
C ILE A 202 -25.07 13.01 12.78
N ILE A 203 -26.31 12.53 12.77
CA ILE A 203 -27.31 12.84 13.79
C ILE A 203 -27.03 11.95 15.01
N LYS A 204 -26.90 12.56 16.18
CA LYS A 204 -26.84 11.90 17.47
C LYS A 204 -28.02 12.30 18.33
N VAL A 205 -28.59 11.32 19.01
CA VAL A 205 -29.65 11.50 20.00
C VAL A 205 -29.07 11.16 21.38
N LYS A 206 -29.12 12.11 22.32
CA LYS A 206 -28.64 11.96 23.71
C LYS A 206 -29.83 12.08 24.68
N PRO A 207 -29.80 11.44 25.87
CA PRO A 207 -30.80 11.69 26.91
C PRO A 207 -30.78 13.16 27.34
N TYR A 208 -31.94 13.82 27.34
CA TYR A 208 -32.11 15.19 27.85
C TYR A 208 -32.14 15.21 29.39
N GLY A 209 -31.82 16.34 30.03
CA GLY A 209 -31.82 16.48 31.50
C GLY A 209 -30.78 15.67 32.30
N VAL A 210 -30.00 14.80 31.66
CA VAL A 210 -29.12 13.83 32.35
C VAL A 210 -27.65 14.29 32.39
N SER A 211 -27.03 14.19 33.58
CA SER A 211 -25.61 14.51 33.83
C SER A 211 -24.66 13.59 33.06
N LYS A 212 -23.40 14.01 32.85
CA LYS A 212 -22.44 13.19 32.08
C LYS A 212 -22.17 11.82 32.68
N ARG A 213 -22.16 11.69 34.02
CA ARG A 213 -21.85 10.42 34.70
C ARG A 213 -23.04 9.45 34.63
N VAL A 214 -24.25 9.92 34.94
CA VAL A 214 -25.50 9.16 34.74
C VAL A 214 -25.65 8.76 33.26
N ARG A 215 -25.28 9.63 32.31
CA ARG A 215 -25.26 9.29 30.87
C ARG A 215 -24.30 8.14 30.53
N ARG A 216 -23.08 8.09 31.10
CA ARG A 216 -22.16 6.93 30.90
C ARG A 216 -22.78 5.61 31.37
N VAL A 217 -23.52 5.64 32.49
CA VAL A 217 -24.23 4.47 33.02
C VAL A 217 -25.40 4.07 32.10
N LEU A 218 -26.25 5.01 31.72
CA LEU A 218 -27.44 4.76 30.88
C LEU A 218 -27.12 4.34 29.42
N GLU A 219 -26.04 4.84 28.83
CA GLU A 219 -25.58 4.43 27.49
C GLU A 219 -24.85 3.06 27.53
N GLY A 220 -24.36 2.67 28.72
CA GLY A 220 -23.76 1.38 29.03
C GLY A 220 -22.29 1.28 28.61
N ALA A 221 -21.41 1.12 29.61
CA ALA A 221 -19.97 0.96 29.46
C ALA A 221 -19.59 -0.05 28.36
N THR A 222 -19.04 0.45 27.25
CA THR A 222 -18.75 -0.33 26.02
C THR A 222 -17.38 -0.01 25.40
N SER A 223 -16.55 0.76 26.09
CA SER A 223 -15.17 1.09 25.66
C SER A 223 -14.24 1.48 26.81
N SER A 224 -14.77 1.90 27.96
CA SER A 224 -14.07 1.99 29.23
C SER A 224 -14.88 1.25 30.29
N VAL A 225 -14.21 0.48 31.16
CA VAL A 225 -14.79 0.06 32.44
C VAL A 225 -15.19 1.32 33.22
N LEU A 226 -16.26 1.27 34.01
CA LEU A 226 -16.53 2.33 34.99
C LEU A 226 -15.49 2.19 36.09
N ASP A 227 -14.51 3.08 36.12
CA ASP A 227 -13.58 3.12 37.24
C ASP A 227 -14.32 3.57 38.50
N LEU A 228 -14.42 2.63 39.44
CA LEU A 228 -14.99 2.78 40.76
C LEU A 228 -13.92 2.52 41.84
N GLY A 229 -12.64 2.38 41.47
CA GLY A 229 -11.57 1.96 42.40
C GLY A 229 -11.33 2.90 43.58
N ASN A 230 -11.76 4.16 43.45
CA ASN A 230 -11.68 5.20 44.49
C ASN A 230 -13.06 5.62 45.06
N GLU A 231 -14.16 5.01 44.60
CA GLU A 231 -15.53 5.39 44.98
C GLU A 231 -16.09 4.34 45.96
N LYS A 232 -16.63 4.77 47.11
CA LYS A 232 -17.11 3.83 48.15
C LYS A 232 -18.50 3.28 47.85
N ASP A 233 -19.32 4.05 47.15
CA ASP A 233 -20.65 3.69 46.66
C ASP A 233 -20.85 4.19 45.22
N VAL A 234 -21.72 3.51 44.48
CA VAL A 234 -22.23 3.98 43.18
C VAL A 234 -22.97 5.32 43.34
N ALA A 235 -23.58 5.58 44.50
CA ALA A 235 -24.18 6.88 44.81
C ALA A 235 -23.15 8.02 44.77
N ASP A 236 -21.96 7.85 45.36
CA ASP A 236 -20.88 8.85 45.34
C ASP A 236 -20.52 9.21 43.90
N PHE A 237 -20.17 8.21 43.08
CA PHE A 237 -19.82 8.39 41.67
C PHE A 237 -20.87 9.21 40.89
N LEU A 238 -22.16 8.95 41.12
CA LEU A 238 -23.26 9.66 40.47
C LEU A 238 -23.45 11.10 41.00
N LEU A 239 -23.12 11.37 42.27
CA LEU A 239 -23.45 12.60 42.99
C LEU A 239 -22.27 13.57 43.26
N ARG A 240 -20.99 13.16 43.09
CA ARG A 240 -19.80 13.99 43.41
C ARG A 240 -19.92 15.44 42.94
N LYS A 241 -19.69 16.41 43.81
CA LYS A 241 -19.92 17.83 43.52
C LYS A 241 -18.88 18.39 42.55
N ARG A 242 -19.22 19.54 41.97
CA ARG A 242 -18.37 20.26 41.00
C ARG A 242 -17.13 20.81 41.71
N GLY A 243 -15.97 20.19 41.49
CA GLY A 243 -14.68 20.62 42.03
C GLY A 243 -13.91 19.53 42.80
N GLU A 244 -14.52 18.38 43.07
CA GLU A 244 -13.85 17.29 43.78
C GLU A 244 -12.84 16.52 42.86
N PRO A 245 -11.68 16.05 43.36
CA PRO A 245 -10.64 15.46 42.51
C PRO A 245 -11.02 14.06 41.97
N GLY A 246 -10.97 13.89 40.65
CA GLY A 246 -11.20 12.58 40.00
C GLY A 246 -10.01 11.60 40.14
N PRO A 247 -10.19 10.31 39.79
CA PRO A 247 -9.14 9.29 39.91
C PRO A 247 -7.80 9.63 39.24
N ASP A 248 -7.84 10.33 38.09
CA ASP A 248 -6.63 10.77 37.36
C ASP A 248 -5.91 11.98 37.99
N GLY A 249 -6.35 12.47 39.17
CA GLY A 249 -5.92 13.75 39.75
C GLY A 249 -6.39 15.00 38.97
N GLY A 250 -7.03 14.81 37.81
CA GLY A 250 -7.47 15.88 36.92
C GLY A 250 -8.70 16.62 37.43
N TYR A 251 -8.57 17.94 37.56
CA TYR A 251 -9.69 18.85 37.74
C TYR A 251 -10.57 18.90 36.46
N GLU A 252 -11.88 18.61 36.60
CA GLU A 252 -12.87 18.85 35.52
C GLU A 252 -13.01 20.35 35.25
N SER A 253 -12.07 20.87 34.46
CA SER A 253 -11.99 22.26 34.02
C SER A 253 -13.33 22.72 33.43
N ALA A 254 -13.73 23.98 33.67
CA ALA A 254 -15.06 24.48 33.32
C ALA A 254 -15.48 24.21 31.86
N ALA A 255 -14.52 24.18 30.93
CA ALA A 255 -14.70 23.82 29.51
C ALA A 255 -15.19 22.37 29.25
N SER A 256 -15.17 21.46 30.22
CA SER A 256 -15.90 20.17 30.13
C SER A 256 -17.37 20.33 30.55
N SER A 257 -17.65 21.15 31.56
CA SER A 257 -18.97 21.25 32.20
C SER A 257 -20.05 21.96 31.37
N THR A 258 -19.67 22.76 30.37
CA THR A 258 -20.58 23.42 29.42
C THR A 258 -21.38 22.46 28.53
N GLU A 259 -21.04 21.17 28.49
CA GLU A 259 -21.84 20.14 27.82
C GLU A 259 -23.03 19.62 28.64
N SER A 260 -23.20 20.06 29.90
CA SER A 260 -24.18 19.53 30.87
C SER A 260 -24.81 20.60 31.77
N VAL A 261 -24.90 21.84 31.28
CA VAL A 261 -25.81 22.88 31.79
C VAL A 261 -26.76 23.24 30.64
N ALA A 262 -27.98 23.67 30.96
CA ALA A 262 -29.08 23.96 30.04
C ALA A 262 -28.63 24.42 28.64
N GLY A 263 -28.74 23.52 27.66
CA GLY A 263 -28.99 23.94 26.29
C GLY A 263 -30.44 24.43 26.20
N ASP A 264 -30.67 25.44 25.36
CA ASP A 264 -31.97 26.06 25.13
C ASP A 264 -33.06 25.00 24.84
N ASP A 265 -34.31 25.22 25.25
CA ASP A 265 -35.36 24.18 25.20
C ASP A 265 -35.65 23.69 23.76
N GLY A 266 -35.26 24.48 22.75
CA GLY A 266 -35.30 24.11 21.32
C GLY A 266 -34.31 23.02 20.88
N ASP A 267 -33.27 22.71 21.66
CA ASP A 267 -32.32 21.61 21.38
C ASP A 267 -32.92 20.22 21.71
N ALA A 268 -34.10 20.19 22.35
CA ALA A 268 -34.71 19.01 22.94
C ALA A 268 -36.07 18.65 22.31
N VAL A 269 -36.12 17.50 21.63
CA VAL A 269 -37.25 17.01 20.82
C VAL A 269 -37.78 15.68 21.38
N ASP A 270 -39.10 15.50 21.35
CA ASP A 270 -39.76 14.25 21.72
C ASP A 270 -39.74 13.23 20.57
N LEU A 271 -39.31 11.99 20.86
CA LEU A 271 -39.20 10.95 19.84
C LEU A 271 -40.59 10.41 19.41
N ALA A 272 -41.00 10.66 18.17
CA ALA A 272 -42.26 10.15 17.61
C ALA A 272 -42.23 8.64 17.25
N GLU A 273 -41.04 8.07 17.07
CA GLU A 273 -40.75 6.64 16.88
C GLU A 273 -39.50 6.24 17.70
N ASP A 274 -39.25 4.95 17.86
CA ASP A 274 -37.98 4.45 18.40
C ASP A 274 -36.80 4.84 17.49
N TYR A 275 -35.72 5.37 18.08
CA TYR A 275 -34.53 5.82 17.35
C TYR A 275 -33.32 4.91 17.60
N VAL A 276 -32.38 4.90 16.66
CA VAL A 276 -31.20 4.04 16.70
C VAL A 276 -30.30 4.37 17.88
N GLY A 277 -30.01 3.38 18.72
CA GLY A 277 -29.15 3.51 19.90
C GLY A 277 -29.71 2.72 21.07
N ARG A 278 -28.94 2.62 22.17
CA ARG A 278 -29.45 2.06 23.42
C ARG A 278 -30.41 3.06 24.07
N ASN A 279 -31.54 2.55 24.58
CA ASN A 279 -32.50 3.30 25.38
C ASN A 279 -32.95 4.62 24.70
N ASN A 280 -33.35 4.59 23.43
CA ASN A 280 -33.91 5.71 22.65
C ASN A 280 -35.34 5.35 22.21
N LYS A 281 -36.30 5.33 23.15
CA LYS A 281 -37.68 4.90 22.86
C LYS A 281 -38.61 6.07 22.48
N LYS A 282 -39.67 5.76 21.75
CA LYS A 282 -40.81 6.65 21.49
C LYS A 282 -41.34 7.29 22.78
N GLY A 283 -41.77 8.56 22.69
CA GLY A 283 -42.33 9.34 23.80
C GLY A 283 -41.29 9.88 24.80
N GLN A 284 -40.00 9.72 24.53
CA GLN A 284 -38.94 10.25 25.40
C GLN A 284 -38.35 11.55 24.84
N ARG A 285 -38.25 12.58 25.68
CA ARG A 285 -37.57 13.85 25.34
C ARG A 285 -36.06 13.65 25.21
N ARG A 286 -35.47 14.08 24.10
CA ARG A 286 -34.06 13.84 23.77
C ARG A 286 -33.39 15.05 23.14
N ALA A 287 -32.12 15.27 23.51
CA ALA A 287 -31.30 16.30 22.90
C ALA A 287 -30.72 15.79 21.57
N VAL A 288 -30.95 16.51 20.48
CA VAL A 288 -30.34 16.20 19.18
C VAL A 288 -29.00 16.94 19.07
N ARG A 289 -27.96 16.28 18.54
CA ARG A 289 -26.69 16.93 18.23
C ARG A 289 -26.14 16.46 16.88
N LEU A 290 -25.40 17.35 16.23
CA LEU A 290 -24.76 17.10 14.94
C LEU A 290 -23.23 16.98 15.10
N ASP A 291 -22.69 15.82 14.72
CA ASP A 291 -21.24 15.58 14.66
C ASP A 291 -20.78 15.67 13.20
N GLU A 292 -19.80 16.51 12.90
CA GLU A 292 -19.33 16.71 11.52
C GLU A 292 -18.40 15.57 11.05
N VAL A 293 -18.67 15.03 9.85
CA VAL A 293 -18.00 13.83 9.33
C VAL A 293 -17.69 13.90 7.84
N GLY A 294 -18.48 14.64 7.05
CA GLY A 294 -18.23 14.81 5.62
C GLY A 294 -17.20 15.90 5.29
N PRO A 295 -16.82 16.03 4.00
CA PRO A 295 -15.99 17.14 3.55
C PRO A 295 -16.74 18.47 3.69
N ARG A 296 -16.00 19.54 4.01
CA ARG A 296 -16.47 20.92 3.88
C ARG A 296 -16.16 21.41 2.47
N MET A 297 -17.07 22.14 1.83
CA MET A 297 -16.81 22.85 0.57
C MET A 297 -17.54 24.20 0.54
N GLU A 298 -16.85 25.26 0.10
CA GLU A 298 -17.45 26.54 -0.26
C GLU A 298 -17.48 26.62 -1.80
N LEU A 299 -18.70 26.69 -2.36
CA LEU A 299 -18.96 26.58 -3.80
C LEU A 299 -19.51 27.89 -4.36
N LYS A 300 -18.80 28.54 -5.28
CA LYS A 300 -19.33 29.69 -6.03
C LYS A 300 -19.95 29.25 -7.35
N LEU A 301 -21.19 29.66 -7.64
CA LEU A 301 -21.84 29.39 -8.92
C LEU A 301 -21.20 30.25 -10.03
N ILE A 302 -20.80 29.63 -11.15
CA ILE A 302 -20.14 30.32 -12.27
C ILE A 302 -21.04 30.40 -13.51
N LYS A 303 -21.61 29.26 -13.93
CA LYS A 303 -22.58 29.21 -15.04
C LYS A 303 -23.67 28.16 -14.82
N ILE A 304 -24.85 28.43 -15.39
CA ILE A 304 -25.93 27.47 -15.60
C ILE A 304 -26.13 27.35 -17.12
N THR A 305 -26.06 26.13 -17.66
CA THR A 305 -26.39 25.83 -19.06
C THR A 305 -27.52 24.82 -19.14
N GLU A 306 -28.33 24.94 -20.18
CA GLU A 306 -29.31 23.93 -20.57
C GLU A 306 -28.60 22.67 -21.11
N GLY A 307 -29.19 21.49 -20.89
CA GLY A 307 -28.67 20.21 -21.41
C GLY A 307 -27.37 19.70 -20.77
N VAL A 308 -26.85 18.61 -21.36
CA VAL A 308 -25.68 17.87 -20.86
C VAL A 308 -24.38 18.29 -21.55
N PRO A 309 -23.19 18.16 -20.91
CA PRO A 309 -21.92 18.59 -21.50
C PRO A 309 -21.60 17.93 -22.86
N GLY A 310 -21.40 18.75 -23.89
CA GLY A 310 -21.24 18.30 -25.28
C GLY A 310 -22.54 18.29 -26.11
N LYS A 311 -23.71 18.42 -25.47
CA LYS A 311 -24.98 18.87 -26.04
C LYS A 311 -25.51 20.06 -25.23
N GLU A 312 -24.62 21.03 -24.97
CA GLU A 312 -24.97 22.23 -24.18
C GLU A 312 -25.92 23.12 -25.01
N GLY A 313 -27.04 23.52 -24.39
CA GLY A 313 -28.03 24.43 -24.96
C GLY A 313 -27.77 25.88 -24.57
N ALA A 314 -28.82 26.65 -24.29
CA ALA A 314 -28.68 28.05 -23.90
C ALA A 314 -27.96 28.21 -22.54
N VAL A 315 -27.16 29.27 -22.42
CA VAL A 315 -26.61 29.71 -21.12
C VAL A 315 -27.71 30.49 -20.39
N MET A 316 -28.24 29.93 -19.31
CA MET A 316 -29.31 30.55 -18.51
C MET A 316 -28.78 31.54 -17.46
N TYR A 317 -27.56 31.33 -16.97
CA TYR A 317 -26.88 32.23 -16.05
C TYR A 317 -25.37 32.15 -16.23
N HIS A 318 -24.68 33.28 -16.07
CA HIS A 318 -23.22 33.34 -15.98
C HIS A 318 -22.82 34.53 -15.11
N GLU A 319 -21.94 34.31 -14.13
CA GLU A 319 -21.48 35.32 -13.17
C GLU A 319 -20.83 36.53 -13.88
N PHE A 320 -19.75 36.27 -14.61
CA PHE A 320 -18.90 37.32 -15.18
C PHE A 320 -19.31 37.84 -16.57
N VAL A 321 -20.28 37.21 -17.25
CA VAL A 321 -20.53 37.45 -18.69
C VAL A 321 -22.03 37.56 -18.96
N LYS A 322 -22.52 38.81 -19.00
CA LYS A 322 -23.92 39.13 -19.29
C LYS A 322 -24.09 39.39 -20.79
N LYS A 323 -24.65 38.41 -21.51
CA LYS A 323 -24.91 38.50 -22.97
C LYS A 323 -26.20 39.26 -23.26
N SER A 324 -26.26 39.96 -24.39
CA SER A 324 -27.46 40.64 -24.87
C SER A 324 -28.52 39.67 -25.39
N LYS A 325 -29.79 40.11 -25.43
CA LYS A 325 -30.91 39.32 -25.97
C LYS A 325 -30.68 38.89 -27.44
N LYS A 326 -29.97 39.71 -28.23
CA LYS A 326 -29.67 39.42 -29.65
C LYS A 326 -28.65 38.28 -29.80
N GLU A 327 -27.59 38.29 -28.98
CA GLU A 327 -26.57 37.23 -28.97
C GLU A 327 -27.11 35.90 -28.43
N ILE A 328 -27.99 35.94 -27.42
CA ILE A 328 -28.65 34.74 -26.88
C ILE A 328 -29.52 34.08 -27.96
N ASN A 329 -30.27 34.86 -28.73
CA ASN A 329 -31.08 34.32 -29.83
C ASN A 329 -30.22 33.80 -30.99
N SER A 330 -29.10 34.48 -31.32
CA SER A 330 -28.14 33.99 -32.31
C SER A 330 -27.53 32.64 -31.91
N GLN A 331 -27.11 32.49 -30.64
CA GLN A 331 -26.58 31.22 -30.12
C GLN A 331 -27.64 30.12 -30.09
N LYS A 332 -28.90 30.43 -29.76
CA LYS A 332 -30.01 29.46 -29.87
C LYS A 332 -30.20 28.97 -31.32
N ALA A 333 -30.15 29.86 -32.31
CA ALA A 333 -30.24 29.49 -33.72
C ALA A 333 -29.06 28.62 -34.18
N GLU A 334 -27.83 28.99 -33.80
CA GLU A 334 -26.61 28.25 -34.15
C GLU A 334 -26.59 26.83 -33.54
N HIS A 335 -26.98 26.70 -32.27
CA HIS A 335 -27.09 25.40 -31.60
C HIS A 335 -28.22 24.54 -32.20
N ALA A 336 -29.35 25.13 -32.57
CA ALA A 336 -30.44 24.42 -33.26
C ALA A 336 -30.02 23.92 -34.66
N ALA A 337 -29.24 24.70 -35.40
CA ALA A 337 -28.67 24.28 -36.68
C ALA A 337 -27.70 23.11 -36.51
N LYS A 338 -26.77 23.19 -35.54
CA LYS A 338 -25.83 22.11 -35.21
C LYS A 338 -26.55 20.82 -34.79
N ALA A 339 -27.62 20.91 -34.00
CA ALA A 339 -28.42 19.77 -33.59
C ALA A 339 -29.11 19.07 -34.77
N LYS A 340 -29.66 19.82 -35.74
CA LYS A 340 -30.24 19.26 -36.98
C LYS A 340 -29.20 18.49 -37.81
N VAL A 341 -27.98 19.02 -37.93
CA VAL A 341 -26.88 18.35 -38.65
C VAL A 341 -26.44 17.07 -37.93
N GLU A 342 -26.28 17.11 -36.60
CA GLU A 342 -25.88 15.91 -35.82
C GLU A 342 -26.94 14.80 -35.94
N LEU A 343 -28.24 15.12 -35.84
CA LEU A 343 -29.34 14.18 -36.06
C LEU A 343 -29.29 13.55 -37.46
N GLY A 344 -29.10 14.35 -38.52
CA GLY A 344 -28.95 13.85 -39.89
C GLY A 344 -27.77 12.88 -40.06
N CYS A 345 -26.64 13.15 -39.39
CA CYS A 345 -25.50 12.24 -39.36
C CYS A 345 -25.77 10.97 -38.54
N GLN A 346 -26.53 11.03 -37.44
CA GLN A 346 -26.95 9.84 -36.70
C GLN A 346 -27.89 8.96 -37.53
N GLU A 347 -28.86 9.54 -38.24
CA GLU A 347 -29.80 8.79 -39.09
C GLU A 347 -29.07 8.07 -40.23
N ARG A 348 -28.12 8.73 -40.91
CA ARG A 348 -27.27 8.08 -41.92
C ARG A 348 -26.47 6.92 -41.34
N ARG A 349 -25.78 7.11 -40.20
CA ARG A 349 -25.03 6.04 -39.52
C ARG A 349 -25.91 4.87 -39.10
N ARG A 350 -27.15 5.13 -38.68
CA ARG A 350 -28.12 4.10 -38.31
C ARG A 350 -28.54 3.26 -39.51
N ARG A 351 -28.78 3.88 -40.68
CA ARG A 351 -29.10 3.16 -41.93
C ARG A 351 -27.95 2.25 -42.36
N SER A 352 -26.72 2.77 -42.45
CA SER A 352 -25.54 1.96 -42.82
C SER A 352 -25.25 0.82 -41.84
N SER A 353 -25.53 1.01 -40.54
CA SER A 353 -25.40 -0.06 -39.55
C SER A 353 -26.46 -1.16 -39.67
N VAL A 354 -27.61 -0.89 -40.30
CA VAL A 354 -28.63 -1.91 -40.61
C VAL A 354 -28.26 -2.65 -41.89
N GLU A 355 -27.79 -1.95 -42.92
CA GLU A 355 -27.31 -2.56 -44.18
C GLU A 355 -26.18 -3.57 -43.92
N VAL A 356 -25.17 -3.20 -43.13
CA VAL A 356 -24.05 -4.09 -42.76
C VAL A 356 -24.52 -5.32 -41.98
N ASN A 357 -25.52 -5.19 -41.11
CA ASN A 357 -26.08 -6.32 -40.36
C ASN A 357 -26.91 -7.26 -41.25
N ASN A 358 -27.65 -6.74 -42.23
CA ASN A 358 -28.40 -7.56 -43.18
C ASN A 358 -27.46 -8.37 -44.09
N VAL A 359 -26.38 -7.77 -44.60
CA VAL A 359 -25.35 -8.45 -45.40
C VAL A 359 -24.62 -9.54 -44.61
N ALA A 360 -24.55 -9.43 -43.28
CA ALA A 360 -23.97 -10.46 -42.42
C ALA A 360 -24.86 -11.72 -42.25
N GLN A 361 -26.17 -11.65 -42.56
CA GLN A 361 -27.09 -12.78 -42.39
C GLN A 361 -27.29 -13.63 -43.66
N THR A 362 -26.84 -13.17 -44.83
CA THR A 362 -27.11 -13.80 -46.13
C THR A 362 -25.94 -14.66 -46.66
N ARG A 363 -25.17 -15.32 -45.78
CA ARG A 363 -24.10 -16.26 -46.17
C ARG A 363 -24.48 -17.72 -45.81
N PRO A 364 -24.75 -18.60 -46.80
CA PRO A 364 -24.96 -20.03 -46.54
C PRO A 364 -23.63 -20.75 -46.24
N ALA A 365 -23.72 -21.99 -45.72
CA ALA A 365 -22.56 -22.75 -45.25
C ALA A 365 -22.54 -24.22 -45.75
N SER A 366 -21.66 -24.49 -46.72
CA SER A 366 -21.16 -25.79 -47.23
C SER A 366 -20.09 -25.45 -48.32
N VAL A 367 -19.24 -26.32 -48.89
CA VAL A 367 -19.08 -27.79 -48.92
C VAL A 367 -17.58 -28.13 -48.69
N ASP A 368 -17.25 -29.42 -48.62
CA ASP A 368 -15.98 -30.06 -48.25
C ASP A 368 -14.75 -29.84 -49.18
N ASN A 369 -13.62 -30.39 -48.71
CA ASN A 369 -12.35 -30.65 -49.42
C ASN A 369 -12.31 -32.19 -49.69
N PRO A 370 -11.61 -32.79 -50.69
CA PRO A 370 -10.13 -32.76 -50.68
C PRO A 370 -9.35 -33.09 -52.00
N VAL A 371 -8.00 -33.06 -51.89
CA VAL A 371 -6.92 -33.69 -52.72
C VAL A 371 -6.85 -33.50 -54.26
N MET A 372 -5.65 -33.15 -54.73
CA MET A 372 -4.87 -33.66 -55.91
C MET A 372 -4.17 -32.50 -56.66
N ALA A 373 -2.98 -32.63 -57.28
CA ALA A 373 -1.82 -33.50 -57.08
C ALA A 373 -0.63 -32.98 -57.94
N ILE A 374 0.52 -33.66 -57.85
CA ILE A 374 1.65 -33.67 -58.80
C ILE A 374 2.62 -32.46 -58.76
N GLU A 375 3.90 -32.84 -58.66
CA GLU A 375 5.13 -32.04 -58.63
C GLU A 375 5.75 -31.95 -60.05
N ARG A 376 6.45 -30.85 -60.37
CA ARG A 376 7.81 -30.79 -61.02
C ARG A 376 8.04 -29.71 -62.09
N ARG A 377 9.31 -29.29 -62.13
CA ARG A 377 10.11 -28.62 -63.20
C ARG A 377 9.98 -27.09 -63.38
N GLY A 378 11.14 -26.46 -63.53
CA GLY A 378 11.34 -25.41 -64.55
C GLY A 378 11.63 -23.99 -64.05
N VAL A 379 12.90 -23.68 -63.79
CA VAL A 379 13.40 -22.29 -63.79
C VAL A 379 13.90 -21.99 -65.22
N PRO A 380 13.60 -20.80 -65.77
CA PRO A 380 14.68 -19.89 -66.13
C PRO A 380 14.44 -18.44 -65.66
N SER A 381 15.52 -17.69 -65.53
CA SER A 381 15.55 -16.29 -65.07
C SER A 381 15.44 -15.27 -66.21
N GLY A 382 14.78 -14.12 -65.98
CA GLY A 382 14.75 -13.02 -66.97
C GLY A 382 14.12 -11.69 -66.52
N PHE A 383 14.99 -10.68 -66.31
CA PHE A 383 14.78 -9.22 -66.51
C PHE A 383 13.68 -8.39 -65.78
N ARG A 384 14.16 -7.38 -65.04
CA ARG A 384 13.74 -5.94 -64.95
C ARG A 384 12.25 -5.54 -64.84
N SER A 385 11.87 -5.10 -63.62
CA SER A 385 11.35 -3.75 -63.22
C SER A 385 10.99 -2.67 -64.28
N PRO A 386 10.22 -1.61 -63.92
CA PRO A 386 9.02 -1.54 -63.05
C PRO A 386 7.91 -0.55 -63.56
N ILE A 387 6.61 -0.83 -63.32
CA ILE A 387 5.46 0.04 -63.67
C ILE A 387 4.43 -0.06 -62.51
N VAL A 388 4.18 0.97 -61.70
CA VAL A 388 3.22 2.11 -61.85
C VAL A 388 1.75 1.66 -61.96
N TRP A 389 0.88 2.25 -61.12
CA TRP A 389 -0.59 2.17 -61.26
C TRP A 389 -1.16 3.58 -61.55
N PRO A 390 -2.19 3.72 -62.40
CA PRO A 390 -2.56 5.00 -63.00
C PRO A 390 -3.62 5.81 -62.22
N SER A 391 -3.69 7.10 -62.57
CA SER A 391 -4.80 8.00 -62.26
C SER A 391 -6.08 7.67 -63.06
N LEU A 392 -7.22 8.24 -62.66
CA LEU A 392 -8.36 8.47 -63.55
C LEU A 392 -9.02 9.82 -63.21
N GLU A 393 -9.60 10.48 -64.22
CA GLU A 393 -10.04 11.89 -64.21
C GLU A 393 -11.58 12.03 -64.21
N VAL A 394 -12.19 12.97 -63.46
CA VAL A 394 -12.60 14.37 -63.79
C VAL A 394 -13.73 14.51 -64.82
N ASP A 395 -14.85 15.14 -64.40
CA ASP A 395 -15.66 16.15 -65.15
C ASP A 395 -17.04 16.38 -64.47
N GLN A 396 -17.76 17.52 -64.59
CA GLN A 396 -17.36 18.93 -64.81
C GLN A 396 -18.55 19.89 -64.45
N LEU A 397 -18.31 21.21 -64.46
CA LEU A 397 -19.30 22.33 -64.40
C LEU A 397 -20.03 22.54 -63.04
N ASN A 398 -20.42 23.76 -62.63
CA ASN A 398 -20.46 25.05 -63.34
C ASN A 398 -20.04 26.26 -62.43
N THR A 399 -20.03 27.47 -62.99
CA THR A 399 -19.15 28.61 -62.59
C THR A 399 -19.89 29.83 -62.02
N ALA A 400 -19.33 30.52 -61.00
CA ALA A 400 -19.40 31.99 -60.81
C ALA A 400 -18.66 32.52 -59.54
N ALA A 401 -18.00 33.69 -59.67
CA ALA A 401 -17.58 34.64 -58.61
C ALA A 401 -16.63 34.16 -57.46
N CYS A 402 -15.63 34.93 -57.00
CA CYS A 402 -15.09 36.23 -57.45
C CYS A 402 -13.62 36.40 -57.01
N LEU A 403 -12.81 37.11 -57.81
CA LEU A 403 -11.48 37.61 -57.46
C LEU A 403 -11.58 39.07 -57.00
N ALA A 404 -11.01 39.43 -55.84
CA ALA A 404 -10.43 40.76 -55.54
C ALA A 404 -9.85 40.83 -54.12
N ALA A 405 -8.87 41.72 -53.93
CA ALA A 405 -8.43 42.35 -52.68
C ALA A 405 -8.13 41.47 -51.44
N PHE A 406 -6.84 41.33 -51.11
CA PHE A 406 -6.27 42.22 -50.08
C PHE A 406 -4.74 42.37 -50.28
N ALA A 407 -4.29 43.61 -50.42
CA ALA A 407 -2.89 44.03 -50.43
C ALA A 407 -2.83 45.47 -49.89
N THR A 408 -1.62 45.95 -49.52
CA THR A 408 -1.33 47.27 -48.89
C THR A 408 -1.84 47.40 -47.43
N PHE A 409 -1.17 48.10 -46.50
CA PHE A 409 0.08 48.89 -46.48
C PHE A 409 0.87 48.62 -45.14
N PRO A 410 2.12 49.12 -44.90
CA PRO A 410 3.20 48.20 -44.48
C PRO A 410 4.24 48.75 -43.44
N LEU A 411 5.38 48.06 -43.34
CA LEU A 411 6.77 48.52 -43.06
C LEU A 411 7.06 49.49 -41.89
N HIS A 412 7.86 49.02 -40.92
CA HIS A 412 9.28 49.35 -40.64
C HIS A 412 9.71 48.48 -39.42
N ASP A 413 10.96 48.04 -39.19
CA ASP A 413 12.25 48.35 -39.82
C ASP A 413 13.28 47.20 -39.67
N PHE A 414 14.44 47.33 -40.34
CA PHE A 414 15.69 46.55 -40.27
C PHE A 414 15.76 45.09 -40.80
N ALA A 415 16.95 44.78 -41.33
CA ALA A 415 17.38 43.55 -42.00
C ALA A 415 18.94 43.41 -41.87
N PRO A 416 19.65 42.47 -42.54
CA PRO A 416 19.64 41.02 -42.26
C PRO A 416 21.05 40.37 -42.22
N SER A 417 21.09 39.03 -42.12
CA SER A 417 22.25 38.12 -42.36
C SER A 417 23.35 38.07 -41.27
N ALA A 418 24.20 37.03 -41.15
CA ALA A 418 24.41 35.84 -42.00
C ALA A 418 24.66 34.54 -41.17
N LEU A 419 24.85 33.39 -41.86
CA LEU A 419 25.23 32.10 -41.26
C LEU A 419 26.72 32.07 -40.84
N ILE A 420 27.07 31.19 -39.87
CA ILE A 420 28.32 30.39 -39.90
C ILE A 420 28.22 29.17 -38.94
N TYR A 421 29.16 28.23 -39.08
CA TYR A 421 29.24 26.91 -38.43
C TYR A 421 29.53 26.93 -36.91
N GLY A 422 29.12 25.85 -36.21
CA GLY A 422 30.11 24.95 -35.59
C GLY A 422 30.32 24.96 -34.05
N VAL A 423 29.78 23.93 -33.40
CA VAL A 423 30.38 23.12 -32.31
C VAL A 423 31.38 23.78 -31.33
N MET A 424 30.96 23.99 -30.06
CA MET A 424 31.68 23.50 -28.85
C MET A 424 30.87 23.70 -27.53
N ASN A 425 31.28 23.00 -26.46
CA ASN A 425 30.86 23.24 -25.06
C ASN A 425 31.79 24.33 -24.45
N TRP A 426 31.46 25.09 -23.39
CA TRP A 426 31.35 24.62 -22.00
C TRP A 426 30.87 25.73 -21.02
N ASP A 427 30.11 25.34 -19.99
CA ASP A 427 30.01 25.78 -18.58
C ASP A 427 30.00 27.28 -18.09
N ASP A 428 29.51 27.40 -16.84
CA ASP A 428 29.55 28.52 -15.86
C ASP A 428 28.69 29.80 -16.06
N SER A 429 28.12 30.45 -15.01
CA SER A 429 27.75 30.00 -13.64
C SER A 429 26.91 31.06 -12.86
N PHE A 430 26.66 30.82 -11.55
CA PHE A 430 26.15 31.75 -10.50
C PHE A 430 24.63 32.13 -10.49
N HIS A 431 23.95 32.39 -9.35
CA HIS A 431 24.26 32.35 -7.90
C HIS A 431 23.23 31.44 -7.16
N VAL A 432 23.62 30.49 -6.29
CA VAL A 432 23.72 30.60 -4.80
C VAL A 432 22.42 31.10 -4.12
N ARG A 433 21.55 30.22 -3.59
CA ARG A 433 21.53 29.55 -2.26
C ARG A 433 21.28 30.46 -1.02
N GLY A 434 20.29 30.08 -0.20
CA GLY A 434 20.12 30.52 1.20
C GLY A 434 19.17 29.59 1.96
N LEU A 435 19.51 29.20 3.19
CA LEU A 435 18.64 28.43 4.10
C LEU A 435 17.86 29.39 5.02
N GLY A 436 16.67 28.98 5.47
CA GLY A 436 15.90 29.70 6.48
C GLY A 436 14.88 28.80 7.18
N VAL A 437 15.19 28.33 8.38
CA VAL A 437 14.22 27.71 9.29
C VAL A 437 13.60 28.81 10.14
N VAL A 438 12.27 28.90 10.20
CA VAL A 438 11.54 29.83 11.07
C VAL A 438 10.47 29.07 11.85
N VAL A 439 10.46 29.27 13.16
CA VAL A 439 9.52 28.68 14.12
C VAL A 439 8.34 29.63 14.38
N LEU A 440 7.21 29.08 14.83
CA LEU A 440 5.99 29.80 15.18
C LEU A 440 6.20 30.98 16.14
N ALA A 441 5.66 32.13 15.77
CA ALA A 441 5.23 33.17 16.71
C ALA A 441 3.94 33.86 16.19
N ARG A 442 3.12 34.39 17.10
CA ARG A 442 1.94 35.19 16.78
C ARG A 442 2.33 36.66 16.62
N HIS A 443 1.58 37.43 15.84
CA HIS A 443 1.52 38.88 15.98
C HIS A 443 0.09 39.31 16.34
N SER A 444 -0.08 39.87 17.53
CA SER A 444 -1.07 40.92 17.80
C SER A 444 -0.45 42.27 17.44
N GLY A 445 -1.27 43.28 17.13
CA GLY A 445 -0.84 44.65 16.88
C GLY A 445 -1.04 45.56 18.10
N GLU A 446 -0.90 46.87 17.86
CA GLU A 446 -0.87 47.98 18.84
C GLU A 446 0.44 48.04 19.66
N GLU A 447 1.09 49.18 19.93
CA GLU A 447 1.21 50.52 19.32
C GLU A 447 2.22 51.32 20.22
N LEU A 448 2.59 52.56 19.86
CA LEU A 448 3.38 53.54 20.65
C LEU A 448 4.92 53.35 20.74
N GLY A 449 5.65 54.48 20.89
CA GLY A 449 7.04 54.50 21.40
C GLY A 449 8.09 55.32 20.60
N LEU A 450 8.04 56.65 20.67
CA LEU A 450 9.01 57.59 20.06
C LEU A 450 10.37 57.68 20.79
N ARG A 451 11.46 58.01 20.05
CA ARG A 451 12.84 58.39 20.52
C ARG A 451 13.69 57.24 21.10
N GLY A 452 15.04 57.29 21.10
CA GLY A 452 16.03 58.25 20.57
C GLY A 452 17.41 58.08 21.24
N LEU A 453 18.46 58.77 20.72
CA LEU A 453 19.91 58.67 21.09
C LEU A 453 20.61 57.40 20.52
N LEU A 454 21.86 57.37 20.02
CA LEU A 454 23.16 57.99 20.39
C LEU A 454 23.78 57.40 21.68
N SER A 455 25.07 57.05 21.78
CA SER A 455 26.17 56.95 20.79
C SER A 455 27.37 56.17 21.40
N LEU A 456 28.53 56.14 20.71
CA LEU A 456 29.83 55.54 21.11
C LEU A 456 29.90 53.99 21.02
N GLY A 457 31.01 53.38 20.59
CA GLY A 457 32.22 53.96 19.98
C GLY A 457 33.43 53.01 20.02
N LEU A 458 34.33 53.11 19.03
CA LEU A 458 35.59 52.34 18.86
C LEU A 458 35.39 50.82 18.57
N GLY A 459 35.99 50.19 17.54
CA GLY A 459 36.66 50.69 16.34
C GLY A 459 38.01 50.01 16.04
N ILE A 460 38.27 49.67 14.76
CA ILE A 460 39.60 49.45 14.13
C ILE A 460 40.30 48.13 14.60
N GLU A 461 40.93 47.25 13.79
CA GLU A 461 41.28 47.11 12.35
C GLU A 461 41.20 45.57 12.03
N ASP A 462 40.81 45.04 10.85
CA ASP A 462 41.54 44.93 9.56
C ASP A 462 43.00 44.42 9.71
N THR A 463 43.54 43.40 9.03
CA THR A 463 43.36 42.76 7.69
C THR A 463 43.82 41.28 7.78
N SER A 464 43.35 40.26 7.04
CA SER A 464 43.34 39.93 5.59
C SER A 464 44.60 39.19 5.04
N ARG A 465 44.36 38.09 4.29
CA ARG A 465 45.21 37.47 3.23
C ARG A 465 46.54 36.79 3.66
N SER A 466 47.18 35.88 2.90
CA SER A 466 46.79 34.96 1.78
C SER A 466 47.99 34.02 1.45
N LEU A 467 47.76 32.95 0.66
CA LEU A 467 48.78 32.17 -0.12
C LEU A 467 49.79 31.35 0.73
N GLU A 468 50.48 30.31 0.24
CA GLU A 468 50.10 29.21 -0.68
C GLU A 468 51.03 27.97 -0.40
N ARG A 469 50.94 26.92 -1.25
CA ARG A 469 52.00 25.99 -1.76
C ARG A 469 53.44 26.05 -1.18
N GLU A 470 54.25 24.99 -1.08
CA GLU A 470 54.19 23.62 -1.66
C GLU A 470 55.19 22.61 -1.01
N THR A 471 55.32 21.43 -1.62
CA THR A 471 56.40 20.39 -1.59
C THR A 471 57.85 20.80 -1.24
N SER A 472 58.80 19.94 -0.81
CA SER A 472 58.84 18.48 -0.50
C SER A 472 60.21 17.97 0.03
N VAL A 473 60.21 16.81 0.72
CA VAL A 473 61.21 15.70 0.71
C VAL A 473 62.73 16.00 0.74
N SER A 474 63.38 15.63 1.86
CA SER A 474 64.62 14.79 1.94
C SER A 474 64.93 14.45 3.41
N GLY A 475 65.70 13.44 3.82
CA GLY A 475 66.33 12.30 3.12
C GLY A 475 67.37 11.56 4.02
N ARG A 476 67.73 10.30 3.68
CA ARG A 476 68.64 9.36 4.42
C ARG A 476 67.95 8.68 5.64
N ARG A 477 68.03 7.37 5.93
CA ARG A 477 69.09 6.30 5.93
C ARG A 477 70.14 6.45 7.05
N ALA A 478 70.55 5.40 7.79
CA ALA A 478 70.06 4.00 7.94
C ALA A 478 70.84 3.26 9.08
N ARG A 479 70.42 2.02 9.43
CA ARG A 479 71.07 1.04 10.37
C ARG A 479 70.93 1.46 11.85
N SER A 480 70.92 0.59 12.88
CA SER A 480 70.90 -0.89 13.08
C SER A 480 70.23 -1.13 14.46
N GLY A 481 69.86 -2.31 14.99
CA GLY A 481 69.96 -3.71 14.56
C GLY A 481 69.88 -4.61 15.82
N GLU A 482 69.04 -5.66 15.81
CA GLU A 482 68.93 -6.71 16.84
C GLU A 482 68.51 -6.32 18.30
N ARG A 483 68.34 -7.27 19.24
CA ARG A 483 67.20 -8.22 19.39
C ARG A 483 67.19 -8.86 20.81
N LYS A 484 65.99 -9.10 21.39
CA LYS A 484 65.65 -9.98 22.56
C LYS A 484 65.88 -9.48 24.03
N ARG A 485 64.79 -9.60 24.83
CA ARG A 485 64.71 -10.10 26.25
C ARG A 485 65.43 -9.30 27.38
N SER A 486 65.02 -9.30 28.67
CA SER A 486 63.81 -9.81 29.39
C SER A 486 63.76 -9.35 30.88
N HIS A 487 62.56 -9.31 31.49
CA HIS A 487 62.23 -9.46 32.95
C HIS A 487 62.97 -8.65 34.05
N VAL A 488 62.25 -7.70 34.68
CA VAL A 488 62.33 -7.20 36.09
C VAL A 488 60.94 -6.57 36.40
N GLU A 489 60.18 -6.69 37.51
CA GLU A 489 60.20 -7.40 38.82
C GLU A 489 60.41 -6.53 40.11
N ARG A 490 59.48 -6.64 41.08
CA ARG A 490 59.40 -6.01 42.44
C ARG A 490 59.21 -4.47 42.48
N VAL A 491 58.46 -3.79 43.38
CA VAL A 491 57.89 -3.97 44.75
C VAL A 491 58.70 -3.28 45.88
N VAL A 492 58.06 -2.33 46.60
CA VAL A 492 58.28 -1.78 47.98
C VAL A 492 57.28 -0.58 48.13
N TRP A 493 56.33 -0.49 49.09
CA TRP A 493 56.38 -0.19 50.56
C TRP A 493 56.85 1.26 50.90
N SER A 494 56.36 2.02 51.92
CA SER A 494 55.24 1.89 52.89
C SER A 494 55.07 3.18 53.77
N THR A 495 54.03 3.21 54.64
CA THR A 495 53.95 3.72 56.07
C THR A 495 52.71 4.59 56.43
N GLY A 496 52.35 4.68 57.72
CA GLY A 496 51.21 5.49 58.26
C GLY A 496 51.05 5.47 59.80
N HIS A 497 50.11 6.26 60.36
CA HIS A 497 49.72 6.46 61.79
C HIS A 497 48.38 7.27 61.85
N ALA A 498 47.63 7.51 62.95
CA ALA A 498 47.38 6.85 64.27
C ALA A 498 46.31 7.68 65.07
N SER A 499 45.67 7.11 66.12
CA SER A 499 44.83 7.75 67.21
C SER A 499 43.58 8.59 66.79
N ASP A 500 42.38 8.55 67.41
CA ASP A 500 41.92 8.29 68.79
C ASP A 500 40.48 7.69 68.87
N ALA A 501 39.93 7.46 70.09
CA ALA A 501 38.59 6.88 70.37
C ALA A 501 37.75 7.73 71.36
N PRO A 502 36.43 7.46 71.53
CA PRO A 502 35.99 6.70 72.73
C PRO A 502 34.70 5.81 72.60
N PHE A 503 34.50 4.91 73.57
CA PHE A 503 33.27 4.26 74.13
C PHE A 503 31.92 4.25 73.34
N ALA A 504 31.07 3.22 73.34
CA ALA A 504 31.06 1.79 73.77
C ALA A 504 29.67 1.20 73.32
N ASP A 505 29.27 -0.08 73.41
CA ASP A 505 29.81 -1.37 73.90
C ASP A 505 29.34 -2.49 72.88
N GLY A 506 29.12 -3.79 73.12
CA GLY A 506 29.12 -4.68 74.29
C GLY A 506 28.57 -6.10 73.97
N GLY A 507 29.01 -7.15 74.68
CA GLY A 507 28.73 -8.58 74.37
C GLY A 507 29.67 -9.13 73.26
N ARG A 508 30.47 -10.21 73.39
CA ARG A 508 30.35 -11.55 74.05
C ARG A 508 29.28 -12.42 73.36
N GLU A 509 29.53 -13.66 72.92
CA GLU A 509 30.56 -14.70 73.18
C GLU A 509 31.26 -15.16 71.84
N GLU A 510 32.45 -15.77 71.73
CA GLU A 510 32.98 -17.05 72.28
C GLU A 510 32.05 -18.25 71.87
N TRP A 511 32.40 -19.33 71.14
CA TRP A 511 33.61 -20.14 70.82
C TRP A 511 33.51 -20.68 69.34
N SER A 512 34.48 -21.28 68.63
CA SER A 512 35.95 -21.51 68.73
C SER A 512 36.53 -22.07 67.39
N THR A 513 37.69 -22.76 67.43
CA THR A 513 38.39 -23.55 66.37
C THR A 513 37.63 -24.79 65.87
N GLY A 514 37.92 -25.45 64.74
CA GLY A 514 38.93 -25.24 63.67
C GLY A 514 39.66 -26.54 63.24
N HIS A 515 40.12 -26.67 61.97
CA HIS A 515 40.88 -27.82 61.39
C HIS A 515 40.08 -29.17 61.29
N LEU A 516 40.42 -30.24 60.55
CA LEU A 516 41.26 -30.51 59.35
C LEU A 516 40.73 -31.82 58.65
N SER A 517 41.50 -32.43 57.72
CA SER A 517 41.41 -33.81 57.15
C SER A 517 40.71 -34.90 58.00
N GLY A 518 40.09 -35.96 57.47
CA GLY A 518 40.09 -36.55 56.12
C GLY A 518 40.50 -38.05 56.18
N ALA A 519 39.91 -38.91 55.33
CA ALA A 519 40.07 -40.41 55.31
C ALA A 519 39.42 -41.15 56.52
N GLU A 520 38.97 -42.42 56.49
CA GLU A 520 38.77 -43.44 55.42
C GLU A 520 37.74 -44.53 55.88
N ASP A 521 37.57 -45.64 55.14
CA ASP A 521 36.76 -46.87 55.38
C ASP A 521 35.20 -46.73 55.36
N GLU A 522 34.35 -47.51 54.64
CA GLU A 522 34.22 -48.97 54.35
C GLU A 522 33.63 -49.82 55.51
N GLU A 523 32.70 -50.78 55.33
CA GLU A 523 31.72 -51.09 54.27
C GLU A 523 30.59 -51.96 54.90
N ALA A 524 29.30 -51.78 54.54
CA ALA A 524 28.25 -52.78 54.86
C ALA A 524 26.96 -52.74 54.00
N ALA A 525 26.72 -53.83 53.25
CA ALA A 525 25.41 -54.46 52.97
C ALA A 525 24.36 -53.81 52.02
N MET A 526 24.42 -54.28 50.76
CA MET A 526 23.31 -54.96 50.04
C MET A 526 22.17 -54.19 49.31
N ARG A 527 22.13 -54.43 47.97
CA ARG A 527 20.97 -54.41 47.03
C ARG A 527 20.37 -53.02 46.71
N HIS A 528 20.39 -52.51 45.47
CA HIS A 528 20.27 -53.19 44.17
C HIS A 528 21.08 -52.54 43.03
N GLN A 529 21.39 -53.37 42.02
CA GLN A 529 21.74 -53.07 40.61
C GLN A 529 22.51 -51.79 40.28
N GLN A 530 23.76 -52.01 39.88
CA GLN A 530 24.58 -51.07 39.11
C GLN A 530 23.86 -50.60 37.83
N ASN A 531 23.89 -49.30 37.57
CA ASN A 531 24.88 -48.83 36.59
C ASN A 531 25.18 -47.34 36.73
N VAL A 532 26.42 -46.96 36.44
CA VAL A 532 26.84 -45.55 36.43
C VAL A 532 26.18 -44.85 35.25
N VAL A 533 25.23 -43.95 35.51
CA VAL A 533 24.79 -42.98 34.50
C VAL A 533 25.92 -41.96 34.34
N LEU A 534 26.89 -42.33 33.50
CA LEU A 534 27.77 -41.38 32.84
C LEU A 534 26.87 -40.29 32.25
N THR A 535 27.03 -39.05 32.71
CA THR A 535 26.35 -37.91 32.07
C THR A 535 26.70 -37.95 30.59
N PRO A 536 25.74 -38.08 29.67
CA PRO A 536 26.07 -38.11 28.26
C PRO A 536 26.59 -36.74 27.88
N THR A 537 27.91 -36.64 27.74
CA THR A 537 28.58 -35.62 26.95
C THR A 537 28.14 -35.82 25.51
N CYS A 538 26.96 -35.30 25.19
CA CYS A 538 26.35 -35.41 23.86
C CYS A 538 27.31 -34.79 22.84
N ILE A 539 27.91 -35.67 22.04
CA ILE A 539 29.05 -35.36 21.17
C ILE A 539 28.63 -34.27 20.18
N CYS A 540 29.09 -33.04 20.45
CA CYS A 540 28.94 -31.89 19.57
C CYS A 540 30.28 -31.17 19.30
N ASP A 541 31.40 -31.70 19.83
CA ASP A 541 32.77 -31.20 19.65
C ASP A 541 33.37 -31.48 18.26
N ASN A 542 32.54 -31.42 17.21
CA ASN A 542 32.99 -31.58 15.82
C ASN A 542 32.07 -30.87 14.79
N MET A 543 31.73 -29.61 15.05
CA MET A 543 31.23 -28.69 14.02
C MET A 543 31.91 -27.31 14.10
N PRO A 544 32.36 -26.71 12.98
CA PRO A 544 32.77 -25.30 12.91
C PRO A 544 31.62 -24.28 12.99
N SER A 545 30.37 -24.74 13.10
CA SER A 545 29.19 -23.91 13.25
C SER A 545 29.20 -23.14 14.59
N SER A 546 28.60 -21.95 14.62
CA SER A 546 28.50 -21.16 15.85
C SER A 546 27.52 -21.79 16.84
N LYS A 547 27.84 -21.69 18.13
CA LYS A 547 27.02 -22.25 19.23
C LYS A 547 25.56 -21.77 19.13
N PRO A 548 24.56 -22.66 19.28
CA PRO A 548 23.16 -22.31 19.10
C PRO A 548 22.70 -21.24 20.08
N VAL A 549 22.04 -20.20 19.55
CA VAL A 549 21.52 -19.06 20.34
C VAL A 549 20.01 -19.18 20.59
N PHE A 550 19.29 -19.89 19.71
CA PHE A 550 17.83 -20.05 19.80
C PHE A 550 17.39 -21.50 19.55
N SER A 551 16.52 -22.02 20.43
CA SER A 551 15.75 -23.24 20.14
C SER A 551 14.35 -22.86 19.68
N THR A 552 14.00 -23.16 18.43
CA THR A 552 12.69 -22.92 17.83
C THR A 552 12.17 -24.22 17.20
N PRO A 553 10.88 -24.31 16.83
CA PRO A 553 10.38 -25.46 16.07
C PRO A 553 11.14 -25.70 14.76
N LEU A 554 11.63 -24.63 14.11
CA LEU A 554 12.42 -24.71 12.89
C LEU A 554 13.81 -25.31 13.14
N THR A 555 14.50 -24.89 14.20
CA THR A 555 15.82 -25.45 14.53
C THR A 555 15.74 -26.90 14.98
N LYS A 556 14.66 -27.28 15.68
CA LYS A 556 14.36 -28.67 16.04
C LYS A 556 14.05 -29.55 14.82
N LEU A 557 13.23 -29.06 13.88
CA LEU A 557 12.82 -29.82 12.69
C LEU A 557 14.03 -30.20 11.80
N PHE A 558 14.93 -29.25 11.56
CA PHE A 558 16.10 -29.48 10.69
C PHE A 558 17.38 -29.86 11.44
N LYS A 559 17.38 -29.89 12.78
CA LYS A 559 18.57 -30.12 13.62
C LYS A 559 19.72 -29.13 13.34
N ILE A 560 19.36 -27.86 13.10
CA ILE A 560 20.30 -26.75 12.85
C ILE A 560 20.47 -25.88 14.10
N ASN A 561 21.56 -25.12 14.20
CA ASN A 561 21.83 -24.29 15.39
C ASN A 561 20.99 -23.00 15.43
N HIS A 562 20.65 -22.45 14.26
CA HIS A 562 20.12 -21.09 14.12
C HIS A 562 18.85 -21.03 13.27
N PRO A 563 17.84 -20.23 13.64
CA PRO A 563 16.57 -20.09 12.90
C PRO A 563 16.70 -19.19 11.65
N VAL A 564 17.79 -19.33 10.90
CA VAL A 564 18.17 -18.50 9.75
C VAL A 564 18.31 -19.38 8.49
N MET A 565 17.52 -19.06 7.48
CA MET A 565 17.47 -19.79 6.20
C MET A 565 17.93 -18.89 5.06
N LEU A 566 18.77 -19.41 4.15
CA LEU A 566 19.11 -18.75 2.90
C LEU A 566 17.94 -18.86 1.92
N ALA A 567 17.55 -17.75 1.31
CA ALA A 567 16.55 -17.77 0.25
C ALA A 567 17.06 -18.41 -1.05
N GLY A 568 16.23 -19.26 -1.66
CA GLY A 568 16.40 -19.73 -3.03
C GLY A 568 16.45 -18.55 -4.01
N MET A 569 17.65 -18.22 -4.49
CA MET A 569 17.89 -17.11 -5.40
C MET A 569 18.68 -17.59 -6.61
N ASN A 570 18.07 -17.59 -7.78
CA ASN A 570 18.75 -17.94 -9.03
C ASN A 570 20.04 -17.13 -9.20
N VAL A 571 21.14 -17.79 -9.59
CA VAL A 571 22.53 -17.28 -9.70
C VAL A 571 23.16 -16.82 -8.38
N ALA A 572 22.45 -16.08 -7.52
CA ALA A 572 23.01 -15.54 -6.28
C ALA A 572 23.21 -16.63 -5.19
N ALA A 573 22.19 -17.45 -4.94
CA ALA A 573 22.26 -18.62 -4.05
C ALA A 573 22.72 -19.85 -4.84
N GLY A 574 23.95 -19.76 -5.35
CA GLY A 574 24.67 -20.90 -5.89
C GLY A 574 25.15 -21.86 -4.78
N PRO A 575 25.66 -23.05 -5.15
CA PRO A 575 26.00 -24.12 -4.21
C PRO A 575 26.91 -23.69 -3.05
N LYS A 576 27.91 -22.85 -3.33
CA LYS A 576 28.86 -22.31 -2.34
C LYS A 576 28.20 -21.46 -1.24
N LEU A 577 27.24 -20.60 -1.59
CA LEU A 577 26.53 -19.77 -0.60
C LEU A 577 25.60 -20.62 0.26
N ALA A 578 24.92 -21.60 -0.34
CA ALA A 578 24.07 -22.52 0.40
C ALA A 578 24.88 -23.38 1.38
N ALA A 579 26.00 -23.95 0.94
CA ALA A 579 26.93 -24.66 1.83
C ALA A 579 27.45 -23.77 2.95
N ALA A 580 27.89 -22.54 2.67
CA ALA A 580 28.39 -21.61 3.68
C ALA A 580 27.34 -21.23 4.75
N VAL A 581 26.06 -21.10 4.39
CA VAL A 581 24.97 -20.85 5.36
C VAL A 581 24.63 -22.09 6.18
N THR A 582 24.68 -23.30 5.60
CA THR A 582 24.52 -24.55 6.36
C THR A 582 25.70 -24.78 7.32
N ASN A 583 26.95 -24.62 6.87
CA ASN A 583 28.15 -24.73 7.72
C ASN A 583 28.14 -23.69 8.87
N ALA A 584 27.58 -22.49 8.64
CA ALA A 584 27.37 -21.50 9.68
C ALA A 584 26.32 -21.90 10.75
N GLY A 585 25.59 -23.01 10.57
CA GLY A 585 24.56 -23.50 11.48
C GLY A 585 23.13 -23.02 11.14
N GLY A 586 22.92 -22.40 9.98
CA GLY A 586 21.59 -22.16 9.41
C GLY A 586 21.18 -23.29 8.45
N ILE A 587 20.33 -22.98 7.47
CA ILE A 587 20.03 -23.88 6.35
C ILE A 587 20.13 -23.16 5.00
N GLY A 588 21.05 -23.63 4.16
CA GLY A 588 21.22 -23.18 2.77
C GLY A 588 20.13 -23.73 1.84
N THR A 589 19.67 -22.95 0.86
CA THR A 589 18.76 -23.44 -0.19
C THR A 589 19.28 -23.09 -1.59
N ILE A 590 19.36 -24.08 -2.48
CA ILE A 590 19.66 -23.89 -3.91
C ILE A 590 18.44 -23.32 -4.63
N GLY A 591 18.61 -22.23 -5.38
CA GLY A 591 17.56 -21.69 -6.26
C GLY A 591 17.57 -22.36 -7.63
N GLY A 592 16.89 -23.50 -7.80
CA GLY A 592 16.86 -24.33 -9.01
C GLY A 592 16.08 -23.76 -10.22
N VAL A 593 15.95 -22.43 -10.31
CA VAL A 593 15.07 -21.75 -11.27
C VAL A 593 15.58 -21.87 -12.69
N ARG A 594 14.82 -22.56 -13.56
CA ARG A 594 15.19 -22.90 -14.95
C ARG A 594 16.44 -23.79 -15.05
N GLN A 595 16.76 -24.56 -14.00
CA GLN A 595 17.67 -25.69 -14.12
C GLN A 595 16.91 -26.91 -14.65
N ASN A 596 17.54 -27.70 -15.51
CA ASN A 596 17.07 -29.04 -15.86
C ASN A 596 17.58 -30.07 -14.81
N PRO A 597 17.07 -31.31 -14.79
CA PRO A 597 17.47 -32.33 -13.81
C PRO A 597 18.98 -32.56 -13.71
N LYS A 598 19.72 -32.50 -14.83
CA LYS A 598 21.18 -32.70 -14.84
C LYS A 598 21.92 -31.53 -14.17
N PHE A 599 21.53 -30.28 -14.45
CA PHE A 599 22.12 -29.11 -13.81
C PHE A 599 21.77 -29.02 -12.32
N LEU A 600 20.55 -29.42 -11.93
CA LEU A 600 20.17 -29.46 -10.52
C LEU A 600 20.97 -30.54 -9.75
N ALA A 601 21.14 -31.73 -10.32
CA ALA A 601 21.95 -32.80 -9.72
C ALA A 601 23.40 -32.35 -9.48
N GLY A 602 24.06 -31.76 -10.49
CA GLY A 602 25.41 -31.21 -10.34
C GLY A 602 25.48 -30.04 -9.36
N SER A 603 24.42 -29.23 -9.22
CA SER A 603 24.36 -28.15 -8.21
C SER A 603 24.28 -28.70 -6.79
N ILE A 604 23.58 -29.82 -6.57
CA ILE A 604 23.52 -30.52 -5.28
C ILE A 604 24.87 -31.19 -4.97
N GLU A 605 25.54 -31.74 -5.98
CA GLU A 605 26.88 -32.33 -5.86
C GLU A 605 27.95 -31.27 -5.50
N GLU A 606 27.96 -30.11 -6.19
CA GLU A 606 28.84 -28.99 -5.82
C GLU A 606 28.54 -28.50 -4.39
N LEU A 607 27.27 -28.44 -3.97
CA LEU A 607 26.89 -28.04 -2.60
C LEU A 607 27.49 -29.01 -1.59
N LYS A 608 27.28 -30.32 -1.79
CA LYS A 608 27.83 -31.36 -0.92
C LYS A 608 29.36 -31.38 -0.90
N SER A 609 30.02 -30.99 -1.99
CA SER A 609 31.48 -30.83 -2.00
C SER A 609 31.95 -29.78 -0.98
N HIS A 610 31.18 -28.70 -0.81
CA HIS A 610 31.50 -27.56 0.07
C HIS A 610 30.94 -27.65 1.49
N LEU A 611 29.99 -28.56 1.78
CA LEU A 611 29.55 -28.81 3.16
C LEU A 611 30.69 -29.36 4.02
N GLU A 612 30.74 -28.97 5.30
CA GLU A 612 31.65 -29.57 6.29
C GLU A 612 31.18 -30.97 6.69
N ASP A 613 29.97 -31.09 7.26
CA ASP A 613 29.27 -32.38 7.37
C ASP A 613 28.46 -32.66 6.09
N LYS A 614 28.73 -33.79 5.45
CA LYS A 614 28.07 -34.21 4.20
C LYS A 614 26.60 -34.60 4.37
N ASN A 615 26.14 -34.75 5.61
CA ASN A 615 24.75 -35.00 6.00
C ASN A 615 24.01 -33.74 6.44
N ALA A 616 24.69 -32.59 6.51
CA ALA A 616 24.10 -31.35 6.99
C ALA A 616 22.96 -30.87 6.08
N PRO A 617 21.88 -30.29 6.64
CA PRO A 617 20.65 -30.07 5.91
C PRO A 617 20.76 -28.93 4.89
N PHE A 618 20.13 -29.14 3.74
CA PHE A 618 19.99 -28.14 2.69
C PHE A 618 18.63 -28.25 2.01
N GLY A 619 18.16 -27.13 1.45
CA GLY A 619 16.92 -27.05 0.68
C GLY A 619 17.12 -26.94 -0.82
N VAL A 620 16.06 -27.20 -1.58
CA VAL A 620 15.94 -26.89 -3.01
C VAL A 620 14.64 -26.13 -3.27
N ASP A 621 14.73 -25.00 -3.98
CA ASP A 621 13.60 -24.14 -4.34
C ASP A 621 13.31 -24.17 -5.85
N LEU A 622 12.04 -24.44 -6.21
CA LEU A 622 11.53 -24.46 -7.58
C LEU A 622 10.31 -23.55 -7.75
N LEU A 623 10.17 -22.97 -8.96
CA LEU A 623 9.01 -22.17 -9.32
C LEU A 623 7.95 -23.06 -10.01
N ILE A 624 6.85 -23.37 -9.32
CA ILE A 624 5.74 -24.19 -9.86
C ILE A 624 4.45 -23.34 -10.01
N PRO A 625 4.43 -22.34 -10.92
CA PRO A 625 3.27 -21.50 -11.13
C PRO A 625 2.12 -22.32 -11.73
N GLN A 626 0.89 -22.10 -11.25
CA GLN A 626 -0.29 -22.63 -11.94
C GLN A 626 -0.35 -22.07 -13.38
N VAL A 627 -0.29 -22.95 -14.37
CA VAL A 627 -0.50 -22.66 -15.80
C VAL A 627 -1.95 -23.01 -16.17
N GLY A 628 -2.52 -22.30 -17.14
CA GLY A 628 -3.87 -22.55 -17.65
C GLY A 628 -5.03 -22.22 -16.69
N GLY A 629 -6.27 -22.40 -17.19
CA GLY A 629 -7.49 -22.09 -16.44
C GLY A 629 -7.57 -20.62 -16.02
N SER A 630 -7.72 -20.37 -14.72
CA SER A 630 -7.78 -19.03 -14.11
C SER A 630 -6.42 -18.37 -13.84
N ALA A 631 -5.34 -18.94 -14.37
CA ALA A 631 -3.99 -18.37 -14.30
C ALA A 631 -3.86 -17.00 -15.00
N ARG A 632 -2.74 -16.30 -14.74
CA ARG A 632 -2.31 -15.19 -15.58
C ARG A 632 -1.86 -15.76 -16.93
N LYS A 633 -2.22 -15.11 -18.04
CA LYS A 633 -1.77 -15.50 -19.39
C LYS A 633 -0.24 -15.53 -19.54
N THR A 634 0.48 -14.73 -18.74
CA THR A 634 1.95 -14.67 -18.70
C THR A 634 2.60 -15.79 -17.87
N ASN A 635 1.83 -16.73 -17.31
CA ASN A 635 2.39 -17.87 -16.57
C ASN A 635 2.90 -18.93 -17.56
N LYS A 636 4.21 -18.98 -17.77
CA LYS A 636 4.91 -20.16 -18.30
C LYS A 636 5.19 -21.15 -17.16
N ASP A 637 5.28 -22.43 -17.49
CA ASP A 637 5.99 -23.41 -16.66
C ASP A 637 7.51 -23.15 -16.71
N TYR A 638 8.18 -23.15 -15.55
CA TYR A 638 9.63 -22.97 -15.45
C TYR A 638 10.41 -24.30 -15.41
N THR A 639 9.70 -25.44 -15.32
CA THR A 639 10.27 -26.79 -15.36
C THR A 639 10.25 -27.41 -16.76
N GLU A 640 9.55 -26.78 -17.71
CA GLU A 640 9.42 -27.20 -19.11
C GLU A 640 8.95 -28.66 -19.25
N GLY A 641 8.02 -29.07 -18.39
CA GLY A 641 7.50 -30.43 -18.27
C GLY A 641 8.29 -31.35 -17.33
N GLN A 642 9.54 -31.03 -16.99
CA GLN A 642 10.48 -31.92 -16.28
C GLN A 642 10.30 -31.94 -14.75
N LEU A 643 9.12 -31.55 -14.24
CA LEU A 643 8.85 -31.51 -12.80
C LEU A 643 8.99 -32.90 -12.13
N PRO A 644 8.52 -34.04 -12.70
CA PRO A 644 8.71 -35.35 -12.09
C PRO A 644 10.18 -35.69 -11.84
N GLU A 645 11.03 -35.48 -12.85
CA GLU A 645 12.47 -35.77 -12.83
C GLU A 645 13.22 -34.81 -11.90
N LEU A 646 12.82 -33.54 -11.85
CA LEU A 646 13.36 -32.58 -10.88
C LEU A 646 13.07 -33.01 -9.44
N ILE A 647 11.87 -33.50 -9.14
CA ILE A 647 11.53 -34.05 -7.81
C ILE A 647 12.30 -35.35 -7.52
N ASP A 648 12.52 -36.21 -8.50
CA ASP A 648 13.40 -37.38 -8.32
C ASP A 648 14.86 -36.99 -8.05
N VAL A 649 15.36 -35.90 -8.64
CA VAL A 649 16.69 -35.35 -8.35
C VAL A 649 16.76 -34.72 -6.96
N VAL A 650 15.71 -34.03 -6.49
CA VAL A 650 15.63 -33.51 -5.11
C VAL A 650 15.69 -34.65 -4.08
N ILE A 651 14.92 -35.73 -4.32
CA ILE A 651 14.87 -36.90 -3.44
C ILE A 651 16.19 -37.68 -3.46
N LYS A 652 16.72 -38.04 -4.65
CA LYS A 652 18.01 -38.75 -4.78
C LYS A 652 19.19 -37.90 -4.31
N GLY A 653 19.09 -36.57 -4.41
CA GLY A 653 20.05 -35.63 -3.85
C GLY A 653 20.07 -35.62 -2.32
N GLY A 654 19.03 -36.13 -1.65
CA GLY A 654 18.91 -36.11 -0.19
C GLY A 654 18.69 -34.70 0.37
N ALA A 655 17.92 -33.86 -0.32
CA ALA A 655 17.56 -32.54 0.19
C ALA A 655 16.64 -32.67 1.41
N SER A 656 16.92 -31.91 2.46
CA SER A 656 16.15 -31.94 3.72
C SER A 656 14.91 -31.05 3.68
N LEU A 657 14.77 -30.20 2.66
CA LEU A 657 13.66 -29.27 2.50
C LEU A 657 13.34 -29.05 1.02
N PHE A 658 12.07 -29.12 0.65
CA PHE A 658 11.61 -28.66 -0.65
C PHE A 658 10.86 -27.32 -0.52
N VAL A 659 11.13 -26.38 -1.43
CA VAL A 659 10.50 -25.07 -1.44
C VAL A 659 9.80 -24.79 -2.76
N CYS A 660 8.58 -24.25 -2.68
CA CYS A 660 7.83 -23.71 -3.79
C CYS A 660 7.73 -22.18 -3.64
N ALA A 661 8.70 -21.43 -4.19
CA ALA A 661 8.69 -19.96 -4.10
C ALA A 661 7.58 -19.28 -4.90
N VAL A 662 7.11 -19.88 -6.00
CA VAL A 662 6.08 -19.28 -6.86
C VAL A 662 5.05 -20.31 -7.28
N GLY A 663 3.88 -20.28 -6.62
CA GLY A 663 2.73 -21.11 -6.99
C GLY A 663 2.04 -21.72 -5.78
N VAL A 664 1.59 -22.96 -5.96
CA VAL A 664 1.28 -23.93 -4.90
C VAL A 664 1.64 -25.29 -5.49
N PRO A 665 2.43 -26.16 -4.81
CA PRO A 665 2.82 -27.45 -5.36
C PRO A 665 1.57 -28.33 -5.62
N PRO A 666 1.52 -29.12 -6.71
CA PRO A 666 0.49 -30.13 -6.89
C PRO A 666 0.55 -31.16 -5.75
N LYS A 667 -0.61 -31.63 -5.25
CA LYS A 667 -0.65 -32.63 -4.17
C LYS A 667 0.26 -33.86 -4.41
N TRP A 668 0.38 -34.37 -5.64
CA TRP A 668 1.28 -35.51 -5.91
C TRP A 668 2.76 -35.21 -5.63
N VAL A 669 3.20 -33.95 -5.76
CA VAL A 669 4.56 -33.52 -5.40
C VAL A 669 4.73 -33.56 -3.89
N VAL A 670 3.75 -33.06 -3.14
CA VAL A 670 3.76 -33.10 -1.68
C VAL A 670 3.78 -34.54 -1.18
N ASP A 671 2.89 -35.39 -1.71
CA ASP A 671 2.78 -36.81 -1.33
C ASP A 671 4.07 -37.58 -1.65
N LYS A 672 4.71 -37.31 -2.79
CA LYS A 672 5.98 -37.96 -3.19
C LYS A 672 7.17 -37.50 -2.34
N LEU A 673 7.19 -36.24 -1.89
CA LEU A 673 8.22 -35.70 -1.00
C LEU A 673 8.03 -36.17 0.45
N HIS A 674 6.78 -36.22 0.92
CA HIS A 674 6.42 -36.77 2.23
C HIS A 674 6.77 -38.26 2.34
N ALA A 675 6.54 -39.04 1.28
CA ALA A 675 6.98 -40.44 1.21
C ALA A 675 8.51 -40.62 1.26
N ALA A 676 9.29 -39.56 0.98
CA ALA A 676 10.74 -39.52 1.14
C ALA A 676 11.20 -38.83 2.44
N GLY A 677 10.28 -38.45 3.34
CA GLY A 677 10.58 -37.76 4.59
C GLY A 677 10.89 -36.26 4.45
N ILE A 678 10.66 -35.65 3.28
CA ILE A 678 11.06 -34.27 2.97
C ILE A 678 9.88 -33.31 3.22
N PRO A 679 9.97 -32.39 4.21
CA PRO A 679 8.96 -31.37 4.42
C PRO A 679 8.89 -30.36 3.26
N VAL A 680 7.68 -29.85 3.01
CA VAL A 680 7.38 -28.91 1.94
C VAL A 680 7.07 -27.52 2.49
N MET A 681 7.85 -26.52 2.06
CA MET A 681 7.59 -25.11 2.31
C MET A 681 6.96 -24.42 1.10
N ASN A 682 5.89 -23.65 1.32
CA ASN A 682 5.26 -22.85 0.27
C ASN A 682 5.28 -21.35 0.60
N MET A 683 5.73 -20.52 -0.35
CA MET A 683 5.80 -19.07 -0.14
C MET A 683 4.46 -18.36 -0.40
N VAL A 684 4.12 -17.38 0.44
CA VAL A 684 2.87 -16.60 0.38
C VAL A 684 3.14 -15.10 0.58
N GLY A 685 2.70 -14.28 -0.38
CA GLY A 685 2.74 -12.80 -0.28
C GLY A 685 1.43 -12.13 0.14
N HIS A 686 0.44 -12.88 0.63
CA HIS A 686 -0.89 -12.36 1.04
C HIS A 686 -1.65 -13.45 1.82
N PRO A 687 -2.39 -13.14 2.91
CA PRO A 687 -3.07 -14.15 3.73
C PRO A 687 -4.02 -15.10 2.97
N LYS A 688 -4.68 -14.63 1.91
CA LYS A 688 -5.60 -15.44 1.07
C LYS A 688 -4.95 -16.62 0.34
N HIS A 689 -3.62 -16.68 0.27
CA HIS A 689 -2.91 -17.80 -0.37
C HIS A 689 -2.75 -18.98 0.59
N VAL A 690 -2.72 -18.73 1.91
CA VAL A 690 -2.46 -19.75 2.95
C VAL A 690 -3.45 -20.91 2.89
N PRO A 691 -4.79 -20.71 2.79
CA PRO A 691 -5.73 -21.84 2.76
C PRO A 691 -5.55 -22.76 1.55
N LYS A 692 -5.07 -22.26 0.40
CA LYS A 692 -4.78 -23.12 -0.77
C LYS A 692 -3.52 -23.95 -0.56
N ALA A 693 -2.51 -23.40 0.13
CA ALA A 693 -1.27 -24.11 0.45
C ALA A 693 -1.52 -25.19 1.52
N LEU A 694 -2.20 -24.84 2.62
CA LEU A 694 -2.63 -25.79 3.66
C LEU A 694 -3.46 -26.94 3.07
N ALA A 695 -4.37 -26.64 2.13
CA ALA A 695 -5.18 -27.65 1.44
C ALA A 695 -4.41 -28.55 0.44
N GLN A 696 -3.10 -28.39 0.26
CA GLN A 696 -2.24 -29.38 -0.40
C GLN A 696 -1.40 -30.20 0.59
N GLY A 697 -1.41 -29.86 1.90
CA GLY A 697 -0.68 -30.57 2.93
C GLY A 697 0.76 -30.08 3.15
N VAL A 698 1.06 -28.80 2.89
CA VAL A 698 2.41 -28.26 3.12
C VAL A 698 2.69 -28.05 4.62
N ASP A 699 3.94 -28.27 5.02
CA ASP A 699 4.37 -28.30 6.43
C ASP A 699 4.86 -26.95 6.94
N ILE A 700 5.30 -26.08 6.02
CA ILE A 700 5.84 -24.75 6.33
C ILE A 700 5.23 -23.71 5.38
N ILE A 701 4.82 -22.56 5.93
CA ILE A 701 4.36 -21.40 5.18
C ILE A 701 5.39 -20.28 5.32
N CYS A 702 6.05 -19.91 4.21
CA CYS A 702 6.97 -18.77 4.22
C CYS A 702 6.21 -17.49 3.84
N ALA A 703 6.02 -16.59 4.80
CA ALA A 703 5.29 -15.34 4.64
C ALA A 703 6.23 -14.23 4.16
N GLN A 704 6.15 -13.88 2.86
CA GLN A 704 7.02 -12.87 2.24
C GLN A 704 6.36 -11.50 2.13
N GLY A 705 6.85 -10.54 2.93
CA GLY A 705 6.44 -9.14 2.87
C GLY A 705 6.78 -8.47 1.54
N GLY A 706 5.96 -7.48 1.15
CA GLY A 706 6.11 -6.69 -0.08
C GLY A 706 7.44 -5.94 -0.20
N GLU A 707 8.20 -5.82 0.89
CA GLU A 707 9.55 -5.29 0.97
C GLU A 707 10.61 -6.25 0.44
N GLY A 708 10.29 -7.54 0.27
CA GLY A 708 11.17 -8.58 -0.24
C GLY A 708 11.55 -8.42 -1.72
N GLY A 709 12.68 -9.00 -2.10
CA GLY A 709 13.16 -9.04 -3.49
C GLY A 709 12.50 -10.14 -4.32
N GLY A 710 12.61 -10.07 -5.64
CA GLY A 710 12.00 -11.07 -6.53
C GLY A 710 10.47 -11.02 -6.48
N HIS A 711 9.79 -12.12 -6.79
CA HIS A 711 8.32 -12.17 -6.84
C HIS A 711 7.72 -11.97 -5.45
N THR A 712 6.95 -10.89 -5.24
CA THR A 712 6.42 -10.57 -3.91
C THR A 712 5.02 -9.96 -3.91
N GLY A 713 4.36 -10.04 -2.76
CA GLY A 713 3.08 -9.43 -2.45
C GLY A 713 3.11 -7.90 -2.36
N ASP A 714 2.00 -7.33 -1.92
CA ASP A 714 1.84 -5.91 -1.57
C ASP A 714 1.61 -5.68 -0.07
N THR A 715 1.40 -6.74 0.70
CA THR A 715 1.20 -6.68 2.15
C THR A 715 2.56 -6.50 2.84
N ALA A 716 2.69 -5.47 3.68
CA ALA A 716 3.92 -5.18 4.42
C ALA A 716 4.25 -6.30 5.44
N PHE A 717 5.53 -6.51 5.73
CA PHE A 717 6.04 -7.55 6.63
C PHE A 717 5.28 -7.60 7.97
N SER A 718 5.21 -6.46 8.68
CA SER A 718 4.57 -6.34 10.00
C SER A 718 3.05 -6.60 10.00
N ILE A 719 2.40 -6.61 8.84
CA ILE A 719 0.99 -6.94 8.67
C ILE A 719 0.84 -8.40 8.22
N LEU A 720 1.75 -8.89 7.38
CA LEU A 720 1.67 -10.22 6.79
C LEU A 720 2.04 -11.33 7.78
N ILE A 721 3.17 -11.20 8.51
CA ILE A 721 3.66 -12.30 9.38
C ILE A 721 2.61 -12.71 10.43
N PRO A 722 2.13 -11.81 11.33
CA PRO A 722 1.17 -12.22 12.36
C PRO A 722 -0.16 -12.72 11.75
N ALA A 723 -0.63 -12.10 10.66
CA ALA A 723 -1.86 -12.54 9.99
C ALA A 723 -1.74 -13.91 9.30
N VAL A 724 -0.52 -14.37 8.96
CA VAL A 724 -0.28 -15.73 8.47
C VAL A 724 -0.13 -16.71 9.64
N VAL A 725 0.57 -16.33 10.72
CA VAL A 725 0.64 -17.10 11.97
C VAL A 725 -0.76 -17.39 12.52
N ASP A 726 -1.63 -16.40 12.60
CA ASP A 726 -3.02 -16.57 13.06
C ASP A 726 -3.86 -17.51 12.18
N ILE A 727 -3.57 -17.62 10.88
CA ILE A 727 -4.25 -18.55 9.97
C ILE A 727 -3.66 -19.97 10.04
N CYS A 728 -2.40 -20.13 10.45
CA CYS A 728 -1.75 -21.43 10.60
C CYS A 728 -2.05 -22.10 11.95
N LYS A 729 -2.49 -21.36 12.98
CA LYS A 729 -2.84 -21.91 14.30
C LYS A 729 -3.86 -23.05 14.19
N GLY A 730 -3.53 -24.20 14.77
CA GLY A 730 -4.38 -25.40 14.78
C GLY A 730 -4.37 -26.22 13.49
N HIS A 731 -3.60 -25.83 12.46
CA HIS A 731 -3.33 -26.68 11.31
C HIS A 731 -2.08 -27.53 11.55
N LYS A 732 -2.20 -28.85 11.40
CA LYS A 732 -1.09 -29.80 11.54
C LYS A 732 -0.46 -30.16 10.19
N SER A 733 0.86 -30.36 10.20
CA SER A 733 1.67 -30.91 9.11
C SER A 733 1.33 -32.40 8.92
N PRO A 734 1.01 -32.86 7.68
CA PRO A 734 0.75 -34.28 7.42
C PRO A 734 1.98 -35.18 7.60
N LEU A 735 3.19 -34.64 7.44
CA LEU A 735 4.44 -35.38 7.57
C LEU A 735 4.88 -35.55 9.04
N THR A 736 4.70 -34.52 9.86
CA THR A 736 5.28 -34.47 11.22
C THR A 736 4.25 -34.63 12.34
N GLY A 737 2.96 -34.40 12.05
CA GLY A 737 1.90 -34.32 13.07
C GLY A 737 1.90 -33.03 13.91
N GLU A 738 2.95 -32.20 13.79
CA GLU A 738 3.11 -30.95 14.53
C GLU A 738 2.45 -29.75 13.84
N ASP A 739 2.35 -28.60 14.51
CA ASP A 739 1.75 -27.40 13.91
C ASP A 739 2.52 -26.92 12.67
N VAL A 740 1.79 -26.47 11.64
CA VAL A 740 2.37 -25.92 10.40
C VAL A 740 3.18 -24.68 10.74
N LEU A 741 4.48 -24.73 10.46
CA LEU A 741 5.41 -23.67 10.84
C LEU A 741 5.25 -22.46 9.93
N VAL A 742 5.42 -21.26 10.49
CA VAL A 742 5.54 -20.03 9.71
C VAL A 742 6.98 -19.52 9.73
N VAL A 743 7.51 -19.20 8.56
CA VAL A 743 8.84 -18.57 8.38
C VAL A 743 8.62 -17.17 7.82
N ALA A 744 9.36 -16.18 8.33
CA ALA A 744 9.19 -14.78 7.92
C ALA A 744 10.21 -14.38 6.84
N ALA A 745 9.77 -13.68 5.79
CA ALA A 745 10.62 -13.28 4.66
C ALA A 745 10.38 -11.84 4.18
N GLY A 746 11.43 -11.23 3.61
CA GLY A 746 11.40 -9.85 3.11
C GLY A 746 11.64 -8.79 4.21
N GLY A 747 12.24 -7.65 3.85
CA GLY A 747 12.56 -6.58 4.82
C GLY A 747 13.73 -6.86 5.79
N LEU A 748 14.30 -8.06 5.78
CA LEU A 748 15.31 -8.53 6.74
C LEU A 748 16.74 -8.08 6.37
N ALA A 749 17.35 -7.24 7.21
CA ALA A 749 18.73 -6.72 7.07
C ALA A 749 19.71 -7.32 8.07
N ASP A 750 19.26 -7.44 9.32
CA ASP A 750 20.03 -7.78 10.52
C ASP A 750 19.12 -8.48 11.56
N GLY A 751 19.69 -8.84 12.71
CA GLY A 751 18.99 -9.59 13.76
C GLY A 751 17.78 -8.89 14.40
N ARG A 752 17.60 -7.57 14.27
CA ARG A 752 16.36 -6.90 14.72
C ARG A 752 15.15 -7.40 13.92
N GLY A 753 15.37 -7.77 12.65
CA GLY A 753 14.37 -8.41 11.80
C GLY A 753 14.02 -9.84 12.26
N LEU A 754 15.01 -10.60 12.75
CA LEU A 754 14.78 -11.92 13.36
C LEU A 754 14.06 -11.80 14.70
N ALA A 755 14.46 -10.87 15.58
CA ALA A 755 13.74 -10.60 16.83
C ALA A 755 12.26 -10.25 16.58
N ALA A 756 11.97 -9.39 15.60
CA ALA A 756 10.61 -9.06 15.19
C ALA A 756 9.85 -10.27 14.61
N ALA A 757 10.50 -11.11 13.79
CA ALA A 757 9.88 -12.33 13.26
C ALA A 757 9.47 -13.32 14.36
N LEU A 758 10.36 -13.58 15.32
CA LEU A 758 10.10 -14.43 16.47
C LEU A 758 8.97 -13.85 17.34
N ALA A 759 8.96 -12.53 17.58
CA ALA A 759 7.91 -11.84 18.33
C ALA A 759 6.53 -11.87 17.63
N TYR A 760 6.48 -11.94 16.29
CA TYR A 760 5.23 -12.20 15.55
C TYR A 760 4.80 -13.67 15.55
N GLY A 761 5.56 -14.59 16.15
CA GLY A 761 5.26 -16.02 16.21
C GLY A 761 5.75 -16.84 15.01
N ALA A 762 6.67 -16.31 14.19
CA ALA A 762 7.37 -17.12 13.19
C ALA A 762 8.46 -17.98 13.86
N ALA A 763 8.69 -19.20 13.34
CA ALA A 763 9.70 -20.11 13.85
C ALA A 763 11.14 -19.78 13.39
N GLY A 764 11.29 -18.85 12.44
CA GLY A 764 12.57 -18.36 11.94
C GLY A 764 12.43 -17.43 10.72
N VAL A 765 13.55 -17.13 10.07
CA VAL A 765 13.63 -16.16 8.96
C VAL A 765 14.24 -16.72 7.68
N TRP A 766 13.74 -16.25 6.54
CA TRP A 766 14.19 -16.59 5.19
C TRP A 766 14.73 -15.34 4.48
N VAL A 767 16.05 -15.30 4.30
CA VAL A 767 16.81 -14.07 4.02
C VAL A 767 17.40 -14.12 2.61
N GLY A 768 17.13 -13.08 1.81
CA GLY A 768 17.63 -12.94 0.45
C GLY A 768 18.69 -11.84 0.30
N THR A 769 18.27 -10.58 0.21
CA THR A 769 19.12 -9.45 -0.23
C THR A 769 20.37 -9.22 0.62
N ARG A 770 20.32 -9.47 1.93
CA ARG A 770 21.51 -9.42 2.81
C ARG A 770 22.58 -10.44 2.39
N PHE A 771 22.18 -11.65 1.99
CA PHE A 771 23.09 -12.69 1.49
C PHE A 771 23.54 -12.48 0.03
N VAL A 772 22.87 -11.63 -0.76
CA VAL A 772 23.42 -11.18 -2.06
C VAL A 772 24.71 -10.38 -1.84
N ALA A 773 24.73 -9.54 -0.79
CA ALA A 773 25.91 -8.85 -0.29
C ALA A 773 26.73 -9.72 0.69
N SER A 774 27.05 -10.95 0.26
CA SER A 774 28.03 -11.83 0.91
C SER A 774 29.22 -12.12 0.00
N VAL A 775 30.31 -12.69 0.55
CA VAL A 775 31.50 -13.07 -0.24
C VAL A 775 31.15 -14.23 -1.19
N GLU A 776 30.51 -15.25 -0.64
CA GLU A 776 30.26 -16.58 -1.23
C GLU A 776 29.12 -16.58 -2.28
N ALA A 777 28.29 -15.54 -2.31
CA ALA A 777 27.22 -15.39 -3.30
C ALA A 777 27.77 -15.34 -4.73
N GLY A 778 27.19 -16.17 -5.62
CA GLY A 778 27.46 -16.19 -7.06
C GLY A 778 26.91 -14.99 -7.83
N ALA A 779 26.37 -13.99 -7.12
CA ALA A 779 25.90 -12.74 -7.70
C ALA A 779 27.08 -11.98 -8.35
N PRO A 780 26.96 -11.49 -9.62
CA PRO A 780 28.00 -10.68 -10.26
C PRO A 780 28.37 -9.45 -9.42
N LYS A 781 29.61 -8.97 -9.49
CA LYS A 781 30.09 -7.80 -8.71
C LYS A 781 29.12 -6.61 -8.81
N MET A 782 28.70 -6.26 -10.02
CA MET A 782 27.71 -5.19 -10.28
C MET A 782 26.38 -5.37 -9.52
N HIS A 783 25.93 -6.60 -9.25
CA HIS A 783 24.74 -6.84 -8.43
C HIS A 783 25.01 -6.50 -6.95
N LYS A 784 26.18 -6.90 -6.43
CA LYS A 784 26.60 -6.56 -5.06
C LYS A 784 26.77 -5.04 -4.92
N ASP A 785 27.47 -4.40 -5.86
CA ASP A 785 27.64 -2.94 -5.95
C ASP A 785 26.28 -2.20 -5.98
N LEU A 786 25.30 -2.70 -6.74
CA LEU A 786 23.93 -2.14 -6.82
C LEU A 786 23.06 -2.36 -5.57
N VAL A 787 23.40 -3.33 -4.70
CA VAL A 787 22.78 -3.49 -3.37
C VAL A 787 23.38 -2.48 -2.39
N LEU A 788 24.71 -2.35 -2.35
CA LEU A 788 25.42 -1.41 -1.45
C LEU A 788 25.01 0.05 -1.71
N SER A 789 24.97 0.43 -2.98
CA SER A 789 24.59 1.77 -3.47
C SER A 789 23.08 2.03 -3.48
N ALA A 790 22.27 1.21 -2.81
CA ALA A 790 20.83 1.44 -2.71
C ALA A 790 20.49 2.39 -1.56
N GLY A 791 19.60 3.35 -1.84
CA GLY A 791 18.70 4.00 -0.90
C GLY A 791 17.34 3.29 -0.82
N TYR A 792 16.43 3.80 0.01
CA TYR A 792 15.15 3.13 0.32
C TYR A 792 14.11 3.16 -0.82
N ASP A 793 14.24 4.08 -1.77
CA ASP A 793 13.34 4.23 -2.94
C ASP A 793 13.93 3.70 -4.26
N ASP A 794 15.16 3.17 -4.23
CA ASP A 794 15.86 2.58 -5.37
C ASP A 794 15.32 1.20 -5.80
N VAL A 795 14.26 0.70 -5.15
CA VAL A 795 13.68 -0.63 -5.41
C VAL A 795 12.21 -0.48 -5.78
N VAL A 796 11.87 -0.90 -7.00
CA VAL A 796 10.54 -0.81 -7.59
C VAL A 796 9.98 -2.20 -7.88
N ARG A 797 8.67 -2.39 -7.67
CA ARG A 797 7.99 -3.67 -7.90
C ARG A 797 7.25 -3.65 -9.24
N THR A 798 7.90 -4.18 -10.27
CA THR A 798 7.48 -4.14 -11.68
C THR A 798 6.72 -5.40 -12.13
N LEU A 799 6.14 -5.35 -13.33
CA LEU A 799 5.64 -6.53 -14.07
C LEU A 799 6.50 -6.91 -15.29
N ILE A 800 7.44 -6.07 -15.74
CA ILE A 800 7.99 -6.16 -17.12
C ILE A 800 8.73 -7.46 -17.44
N PHE A 801 9.25 -8.16 -16.44
CA PHE A 801 10.05 -9.37 -16.59
C PHE A 801 9.28 -10.69 -16.52
N SER A 802 8.00 -10.69 -16.12
CA SER A 802 7.22 -11.95 -15.94
C SER A 802 5.68 -11.81 -15.89
N GLY A 803 5.15 -10.59 -16.00
CA GLY A 803 3.71 -10.32 -15.78
C GLY A 803 3.21 -10.59 -14.35
N ARG A 804 4.13 -10.91 -13.43
CA ARG A 804 3.92 -11.09 -11.99
C ARG A 804 4.66 -9.97 -11.23
N PRO A 805 4.12 -9.42 -10.12
CA PRO A 805 4.79 -8.38 -9.36
C PRO A 805 6.15 -8.86 -8.84
N MET A 806 7.21 -8.14 -9.18
CA MET A 806 8.59 -8.53 -8.89
C MET A 806 9.44 -7.31 -8.50
N SER A 807 10.08 -7.35 -7.32
CA SER A 807 10.92 -6.27 -6.78
C SER A 807 12.34 -6.33 -7.35
N VAL A 808 12.77 -5.21 -7.96
CA VAL A 808 14.04 -5.04 -8.66
C VAL A 808 14.65 -3.66 -8.38
N ARG A 809 15.95 -3.50 -8.63
CA ARG A 809 16.60 -2.17 -8.71
C ARG A 809 15.87 -1.30 -9.76
N LYS A 810 15.50 -0.07 -9.40
CA LYS A 810 15.02 0.94 -10.34
C LYS A 810 16.20 1.50 -11.15
N THR A 811 16.59 0.76 -12.21
CA THR A 811 17.51 1.28 -13.24
C THR A 811 16.78 2.26 -14.15
N PRO A 812 17.47 3.09 -14.96
CA PRO A 812 16.83 3.98 -15.93
C PRO A 812 15.87 3.25 -16.89
N TYR A 813 16.19 2.01 -17.28
CA TYR A 813 15.32 1.15 -18.09
C TYR A 813 14.00 0.80 -17.38
N VAL A 814 14.07 0.34 -16.12
CA VAL A 814 12.87 0.02 -15.33
C VAL A 814 12.06 1.28 -15.02
N ALA A 815 12.73 2.42 -14.81
CA ALA A 815 12.11 3.71 -14.63
C ALA A 815 11.34 4.20 -15.87
N GLU A 816 11.92 4.07 -17.08
CA GLU A 816 11.21 4.36 -18.34
C GLU A 816 9.92 3.54 -18.44
N TRP A 817 10.01 2.24 -18.16
CA TRP A 817 8.88 1.33 -18.21
C TRP A 817 7.75 1.67 -17.24
N GLU A 818 8.06 1.84 -15.95
CA GLU A 818 7.05 2.12 -14.93
C GLU A 818 6.54 3.57 -14.96
N ASP A 819 7.42 4.56 -15.14
CA ASP A 819 7.06 5.98 -15.04
C ASP A 819 6.42 6.50 -16.35
N LYS A 820 6.86 6.01 -17.53
CA LYS A 820 6.35 6.47 -18.85
C LYS A 820 5.44 5.44 -19.54
N ARG A 821 5.75 4.14 -19.48
CA ARG A 821 5.11 3.09 -20.32
C ARG A 821 4.14 2.18 -19.56
N SER A 822 3.73 2.51 -18.34
CA SER A 822 2.88 1.63 -17.50
C SER A 822 1.54 1.21 -18.11
N ALA A 823 1.05 1.87 -19.16
CA ALA A 823 -0.12 1.44 -19.93
C ALA A 823 0.19 0.23 -20.82
N GLU A 824 1.32 0.28 -21.53
CA GLU A 824 1.83 -0.77 -22.43
C GLU A 824 2.13 -2.06 -21.65
N ILE A 825 2.74 -1.95 -20.46
CA ILE A 825 2.95 -3.07 -19.52
C ILE A 825 1.63 -3.86 -19.32
N ARG A 826 0.54 -3.15 -19.03
CA ARG A 826 -0.77 -3.75 -18.76
C ARG A 826 -1.41 -4.34 -20.01
N GLU A 827 -1.16 -3.77 -21.18
CA GLU A 827 -1.68 -4.27 -22.45
C GLU A 827 -0.94 -5.54 -22.89
N LEU A 828 0.38 -5.55 -22.90
CA LEU A 828 1.20 -6.72 -23.23
C LEU A 828 0.91 -7.88 -22.27
N CYS A 829 0.85 -7.65 -20.96
CA CYS A 829 0.46 -8.67 -19.99
C CYS A 829 -0.99 -9.16 -20.15
N ALA A 830 -1.91 -8.34 -20.68
CA ALA A 830 -3.29 -8.75 -21.00
C ALA A 830 -3.39 -9.55 -22.32
N GLN A 831 -2.45 -9.34 -23.25
CA GLN A 831 -2.22 -10.22 -24.40
C GLN A 831 -1.55 -11.55 -23.98
N GLY A 832 -0.84 -11.57 -22.85
CA GLY A 832 -0.06 -12.71 -22.35
C GLY A 832 1.43 -12.63 -22.63
N LYS A 833 1.89 -11.52 -23.21
CA LYS A 833 3.29 -11.24 -23.55
C LYS A 833 4.04 -10.63 -22.36
N ILE A 834 5.34 -10.91 -22.26
CA ILE A 834 6.23 -10.27 -21.29
C ILE A 834 6.78 -8.97 -21.89
N PRO A 835 6.58 -7.79 -21.25
CA PRO A 835 6.98 -6.50 -21.83
C PRO A 835 8.46 -6.41 -22.22
N HIS A 836 9.36 -6.93 -21.37
CA HIS A 836 10.80 -6.96 -21.65
C HIS A 836 11.14 -7.84 -22.87
N GLU A 837 10.55 -9.03 -22.99
CA GLU A 837 10.80 -9.95 -24.12
C GLU A 837 10.33 -9.36 -25.46
N VAL A 838 9.16 -8.69 -25.47
CA VAL A 838 8.64 -7.99 -26.67
C VAL A 838 9.55 -6.83 -27.09
N GLU A 839 10.16 -6.14 -26.13
CA GLU A 839 11.14 -5.11 -26.46
C GLU A 839 12.43 -5.69 -27.01
N LEU A 840 12.98 -6.77 -26.44
CA LEU A 840 14.19 -7.41 -26.98
C LEU A 840 14.00 -8.01 -28.38
N GLN A 841 12.76 -8.34 -28.79
CA GLN A 841 12.43 -8.73 -30.16
C GLN A 841 12.54 -7.58 -31.19
N SER A 842 12.51 -6.32 -30.74
CA SER A 842 12.58 -5.13 -31.59
C SER A 842 13.83 -4.28 -31.35
N HIS A 843 14.44 -4.42 -30.17
CA HIS A 843 15.56 -3.63 -29.66
C HIS A 843 16.53 -4.54 -28.87
N PRO A 844 17.27 -5.46 -29.54
CA PRO A 844 18.15 -6.42 -28.86
C PRO A 844 19.24 -5.76 -28.01
N GLU A 845 19.67 -4.55 -28.37
CA GLU A 845 20.68 -3.76 -27.65
C GLU A 845 20.24 -3.38 -26.23
N LYS A 846 18.93 -3.33 -25.97
CA LYS A 846 18.39 -3.08 -24.62
C LYS A 846 18.55 -4.27 -23.66
N SER A 847 19.12 -5.39 -24.11
CA SER A 847 19.41 -6.58 -23.28
C SER A 847 20.30 -6.27 -22.07
N ALA A 848 21.35 -5.45 -22.25
CA ALA A 848 22.24 -5.07 -21.15
C ALA A 848 21.61 -4.06 -20.17
N PRO A 849 21.04 -2.91 -20.61
CA PRO A 849 20.30 -1.99 -19.72
C PRO A 849 19.09 -2.64 -19.02
N GLY A 850 18.43 -3.59 -19.70
CA GLY A 850 17.28 -4.32 -19.20
C GLY A 850 17.60 -5.49 -18.28
N ARG A 851 18.87 -5.74 -17.92
CA ARG A 851 19.22 -6.83 -16.99
C ARG A 851 18.52 -6.64 -15.64
N GLN A 852 17.70 -7.61 -15.27
CA GLN A 852 17.00 -7.62 -13.98
C GLN A 852 17.96 -7.81 -12.80
N TRP A 853 17.97 -6.86 -11.86
CA TRP A 853 18.73 -6.96 -10.61
C TRP A 853 17.75 -7.13 -9.45
N LEU A 854 17.56 -8.38 -9.02
CA LEU A 854 16.58 -8.72 -7.98
C LEU A 854 17.10 -8.27 -6.60
N MET A 855 16.31 -7.47 -5.90
CA MET A 855 16.60 -7.01 -4.53
C MET A 855 15.32 -6.52 -3.84
N GLY A 856 15.27 -6.67 -2.52
CA GLY A 856 14.21 -6.08 -1.69
C GLY A 856 14.57 -4.66 -1.26
N ARG A 857 13.57 -3.88 -0.80
CA ARG A 857 13.75 -2.49 -0.34
C ARG A 857 14.78 -2.34 0.79
N VAL A 858 15.03 -3.44 1.50
CA VAL A 858 16.05 -3.59 2.55
C VAL A 858 17.49 -3.33 2.08
N ALA A 859 17.76 -3.33 0.76
CA ALA A 859 19.04 -2.90 0.21
C ALA A 859 19.48 -1.50 0.73
N GLY A 860 18.52 -0.62 1.03
CA GLY A 860 18.76 0.68 1.67
C GLY A 860 19.59 0.60 2.96
N SER A 861 19.42 -0.47 3.75
CA SER A 861 20.13 -0.70 5.03
C SER A 861 21.39 -1.57 4.91
N ILE A 862 21.75 -2.04 3.72
CA ILE A 862 22.93 -2.90 3.50
C ILE A 862 24.08 -2.04 2.95
N LYS A 863 25.24 -2.05 3.60
CA LYS A 863 26.35 -1.11 3.34
C LYS A 863 27.74 -1.75 3.28
N ASP A 864 27.83 -3.07 3.47
CA ASP A 864 29.05 -3.87 3.48
C ASP A 864 28.86 -5.21 2.75
N ILE A 865 29.95 -5.94 2.50
CA ILE A 865 29.95 -7.34 2.07
C ILE A 865 30.68 -8.13 3.15
N LYS A 866 30.05 -9.18 3.67
CA LYS A 866 30.59 -10.04 4.74
C LYS A 866 30.58 -11.52 4.34
N PRO A 867 31.41 -12.39 4.93
CA PRO A 867 31.19 -13.83 4.89
C PRO A 867 29.76 -14.21 5.34
N ALA A 868 29.19 -15.25 4.74
CA ALA A 868 27.85 -15.73 5.06
C ALA A 868 27.74 -16.16 6.54
N LYS A 869 28.83 -16.69 7.11
CA LYS A 869 28.91 -17.02 8.54
C LYS A 869 28.74 -15.79 9.45
N GLU A 870 29.44 -14.69 9.17
CA GLU A 870 29.30 -13.45 9.94
C GLU A 870 27.86 -12.91 9.88
N ILE A 871 27.19 -13.05 8.73
CA ILE A 871 25.78 -12.63 8.57
C ILE A 871 24.86 -13.49 9.45
N VAL A 872 25.05 -14.81 9.52
CA VAL A 872 24.27 -15.69 10.40
C VAL A 872 24.53 -15.35 11.87
N ASP A 873 25.79 -15.19 12.25
CA ASP A 873 26.22 -14.86 13.61
C ASP A 873 25.68 -13.49 14.06
N GLU A 874 25.73 -12.47 13.20
CA GLU A 874 25.16 -11.14 13.44
C GLU A 874 23.64 -11.20 13.62
N PHE A 875 22.94 -12.02 12.81
CA PHE A 875 21.49 -12.18 12.91
C PHE A 875 21.08 -12.72 14.28
N VAL A 876 21.72 -13.80 14.76
CA VAL A 876 21.30 -14.41 16.04
C VAL A 876 21.77 -13.62 17.25
N ASN A 877 22.99 -13.10 17.26
CA ASN A 877 23.50 -12.32 18.39
C ASN A 877 22.74 -10.99 18.55
N THR A 878 22.50 -10.27 17.45
CA THR A 878 21.72 -9.02 17.48
C THR A 878 20.26 -9.28 17.85
N ALA A 879 19.68 -10.41 17.42
CA ALA A 879 18.32 -10.77 17.81
C ALA A 879 18.21 -11.06 19.31
N ALA A 880 19.15 -11.80 19.90
CA ALA A 880 19.16 -12.11 21.32
C ALA A 880 19.34 -10.84 22.18
N GLN A 881 20.27 -9.97 21.79
CA GLN A 881 20.44 -8.66 22.43
C GLN A 881 19.17 -7.79 22.33
N THR A 882 18.52 -7.77 21.16
CA THR A 882 17.28 -7.00 20.95
C THR A 882 16.13 -7.53 21.81
N LEU A 883 15.96 -8.85 21.91
CA LEU A 883 14.92 -9.47 22.73
C LEU A 883 15.17 -9.27 24.22
N ASN A 884 16.42 -9.40 24.69
CA ASN A 884 16.78 -9.14 26.09
C ASN A 884 16.55 -7.66 26.46
N ALA A 885 16.92 -6.73 25.58
CA ALA A 885 16.65 -5.30 25.77
C ALA A 885 15.15 -4.99 25.79
N ALA A 886 14.35 -5.63 24.92
CA ALA A 886 12.90 -5.47 24.91
C ALA A 886 12.21 -6.08 26.15
N ALA A 887 12.72 -7.20 26.67
CA ALA A 887 12.24 -7.82 27.91
C ALA A 887 12.53 -6.93 29.13
N ALA A 888 13.69 -6.25 29.17
CA ALA A 888 14.04 -5.31 30.23
C ALA A 888 13.14 -4.06 30.31
N LEU A 889 12.32 -3.79 29.28
CA LEU A 889 11.30 -2.74 29.29
C LEU A 889 9.96 -3.19 29.91
N GLN A 890 9.81 -4.47 30.24
CA GLN A 890 8.58 -5.00 30.84
C GLN A 890 8.59 -4.83 32.37
N ILE A 891 7.51 -4.28 32.92
CA ILE A 891 7.33 -4.19 34.38
C ILE A 891 6.96 -5.59 34.88
N THR A 892 7.91 -6.30 35.50
CA THR A 892 7.77 -7.70 35.99
C THR A 892 6.69 -7.93 37.06
N LYS A 893 6.00 -6.89 37.53
CA LYS A 893 4.83 -6.97 38.43
C LYS A 893 3.50 -6.53 37.79
N ALA A 894 3.48 -6.18 36.51
CA ALA A 894 2.23 -5.98 35.79
C ALA A 894 1.51 -7.32 35.62
N LYS A 895 0.23 -7.39 35.99
CA LYS A 895 -0.63 -8.54 35.64
C LYS A 895 -1.02 -8.41 34.16
N LEU A 896 -0.28 -9.12 33.31
CA LEU A 896 -0.55 -9.33 31.89
C LEU A 896 -1.45 -10.57 31.69
#